data_AF-A0A925HDA7-F1
#
_entry.id   AF-A0A925HDA7-F1
#
_cell.length_a   1.000
_cell.length_b   1.000
_cell.length_c   1.000
_cell.angle_alpha   90.00
_cell.angle_beta   90.00
_cell.angle_gamma   90.00
#
_symmetry.space_group_name_H-M   'P 1'
#
loop_
_entity.id
_entity.type
_entity.pdbx_description
1 polymer ?
#
loop_
_entity_poly.entity_id
_entity_poly.type
_entity_poly.pdbx_seq_one_letter_code
_entity_poly.pdbx_strand_id
1 'polypeptide(L)'
;MPRIPNAFKFRAADRTVLDTTLFLHLYCPILLDLLEETDFAVPKLLVLRGSPGSGKSSLLRLFETETLLALHGRAMASDQPLIDYLTSLGVLGENGPRTAGIYIDCDSSLRDIANLDVEGANAKLLNTMLDVQIVGSFTRSLGLLANAGIVPQGAMLTPLAPLPAHEAPPHIFGKEQTVASLGAECSAAQADFATLLNSFPGEPIPPSIQPHSRIFSVLYLSHLINSTRQLSGVLPIVMLDNLHELYEEQRNQIRDDFLRRASVPRWIALRKHVYELENLISLEGATDNRDYRELDLNDVPPHSFRRFVSNVAERRLSQSTALQQYNVHDFKLQLRDADSDVQVKQAGMGLAQITTRLHELNTGDVEGSSRFDGDRVPIKTLVETEARLLLAERRAARKQQSMFPEAEPLGPIDAKTQEAAWLFAAQRFGFPYYYSFDTLSDVANGNVEQFLSVASILADKMIFRAEMGRESVLTAFEQQELIEQGAQDYYNNIEQRFDRGYPIRQLVDNLAPFFRAVTYRPTAPIAPGVNGFGIPREQLRMILSRRPGDNDISALKRVLTSAVAGNLLFVRVTKQGQAGAEKIVFYLNRLLCVKYRLPLNTGGWQSLPLDMLVRMMKGPVSAKDWGRKWTAQLDLEETNA
;
A
#
# COMPACT_ATOMS: atom_id res chain seq x y z
N MET A 1 -22.97 19.66 -9.73
CA MET A 1 -21.70 18.97 -9.38
C MET A 1 -20.99 18.59 -10.67
N PRO A 2 -19.65 18.74 -10.76
CA PRO A 2 -18.91 18.31 -11.94
C PRO A 2 -19.19 16.82 -12.19
N ARG A 3 -19.62 16.49 -13.41
CA ARG A 3 -19.97 15.12 -13.79
C ARG A 3 -18.69 14.34 -13.96
N ILE A 4 -18.42 13.42 -13.03
CA ILE A 4 -17.28 12.51 -13.15
C ILE A 4 -17.78 11.23 -13.84
N PRO A 5 -17.32 10.93 -15.07
CA PRO A 5 -17.77 9.73 -15.79
C PRO A 5 -17.41 8.46 -15.04
N ASN A 6 -16.17 8.37 -14.53
CA ASN A 6 -15.65 7.25 -13.76
C ASN A 6 -14.85 7.74 -12.54
N ALA A 7 -15.42 7.66 -11.34
CA ALA A 7 -14.78 8.14 -10.13
C ALA A 7 -13.61 7.27 -9.66
N PHE A 8 -13.47 6.04 -10.17
CA PHE A 8 -12.39 5.12 -9.80
C PHE A 8 -11.02 5.58 -10.31
N LYS A 9 -10.97 6.48 -11.30
CA LYS A 9 -9.72 7.02 -11.87
C LYS A 9 -9.06 8.11 -11.02
N PHE A 10 -9.77 8.67 -10.04
CA PHE A 10 -9.30 9.82 -9.28
C PHE A 10 -8.69 9.43 -7.94
N ARG A 11 -7.56 10.04 -7.56
CA ARG A 11 -6.97 9.85 -6.23
C ARG A 11 -7.64 10.78 -5.23
N ALA A 12 -8.12 10.25 -4.10
CA ALA A 12 -8.79 11.07 -3.08
C ALA A 12 -7.90 12.20 -2.52
N ALA A 13 -6.59 11.95 -2.43
CA ALA A 13 -5.62 12.95 -1.97
C ALA A 13 -5.33 14.06 -3.01
N ASP A 14 -5.82 13.96 -4.25
CA ASP A 14 -5.51 14.93 -5.29
C ASP A 14 -6.29 16.24 -5.06
N ARG A 15 -5.56 17.24 -4.56
CA ARG A 15 -6.08 18.57 -4.21
C ARG A 15 -6.39 19.42 -5.45
N THR A 16 -5.72 19.14 -6.57
CA THR A 16 -5.90 19.92 -7.81
C THR A 16 -7.19 19.55 -8.53
N VAL A 17 -7.66 18.32 -8.30
CA VAL A 17 -8.81 17.75 -9.01
C VAL A 17 -10.06 17.64 -8.13
N LEU A 18 -9.91 17.38 -6.83
CA LEU A 18 -11.04 17.16 -5.93
C LEU A 18 -11.17 18.31 -4.94
N ASP A 19 -12.34 18.97 -4.94
CA ASP A 19 -12.71 19.90 -3.87
C ASP A 19 -12.96 19.16 -2.54
N THR A 20 -13.06 19.91 -1.45
CA THR A 20 -13.25 19.38 -0.09
C THR A 20 -14.56 18.56 0.03
N THR A 21 -15.61 19.00 -0.65
CA THR A 21 -16.93 18.35 -0.66
C THR A 21 -16.87 16.95 -1.27
N LEU A 22 -16.24 16.83 -2.44
CA LEU A 22 -16.08 15.59 -3.17
C LEU A 22 -15.07 14.67 -2.48
N PHE A 23 -14.01 15.23 -1.87
CA PHE A 23 -13.12 14.46 -1.02
C PHE A 23 -13.88 13.74 0.10
N LEU A 24 -14.73 14.46 0.86
CA LEU A 24 -15.51 13.88 1.96
C LEU A 24 -16.47 12.76 1.47
N HIS A 25 -17.07 12.92 0.29
CA HIS A 25 -17.88 11.87 -0.32
C HIS A 25 -17.10 10.59 -0.60
N LEU A 26 -15.86 10.73 -1.06
CA LEU A 26 -14.99 9.63 -1.45
C LEU A 26 -14.18 9.05 -0.29
N TYR A 27 -14.08 9.76 0.83
CA TYR A 27 -13.28 9.35 1.98
C TYR A 27 -13.91 8.15 2.70
N CYS A 28 -13.09 7.16 3.03
CA CYS A 28 -13.52 5.97 3.76
C CYS A 28 -12.94 6.00 5.19
N PRO A 29 -13.79 5.94 6.23
CA PRO A 29 -13.37 6.13 7.62
C PRO A 29 -12.68 4.91 8.25
N ILE A 30 -12.68 3.73 7.61
CA ILE A 30 -12.22 2.48 8.24
C ILE A 30 -10.74 2.52 8.67
N LEU A 31 -9.90 3.32 8.00
CA LEU A 31 -8.49 3.47 8.41
C LEU A 31 -8.32 4.33 9.66
N LEU A 32 -9.36 5.05 10.09
CA LEU A 32 -9.33 5.83 11.32
C LEU A 32 -9.26 4.93 12.55
N ASP A 33 -9.75 3.68 12.47
CA ASP A 33 -9.67 2.67 13.55
C ASP A 33 -8.24 2.37 14.02
N LEU A 34 -7.22 2.80 13.26
CA LEU A 34 -5.81 2.68 13.62
C LEU A 34 -5.34 3.79 14.58
N LEU A 35 -6.08 4.91 14.65
CA LEU A 35 -5.79 6.03 15.53
C LEU A 35 -6.37 5.80 16.92
N GLU A 36 -5.69 6.31 17.92
CA GLU A 36 -6.06 6.22 19.33
C GLU A 36 -6.24 7.63 19.91
N GLU A 37 -7.07 7.77 20.95
CA GLU A 37 -7.27 9.06 21.64
C GLU A 37 -5.94 9.65 22.16
N THR A 38 -4.99 8.79 22.55
CA THR A 38 -3.65 9.18 23.00
C THR A 38 -2.82 9.87 21.91
N ASP A 39 -3.10 9.64 20.63
CA ASP A 39 -2.42 10.34 19.53
C ASP A 39 -2.72 11.86 19.53
N PHE A 40 -3.77 12.27 20.23
CA PHE A 40 -4.19 13.65 20.41
C PHE A 40 -3.97 14.15 21.85
N ALA A 41 -4.39 13.36 22.85
CA ALA A 41 -4.42 13.76 24.24
C ALA A 41 -3.04 13.75 24.95
N VAL A 42 -2.16 12.81 24.56
CA VAL A 42 -0.80 12.68 25.12
C VAL A 42 0.18 12.57 23.95
N PRO A 43 0.39 13.65 23.20
CA PRO A 43 0.92 13.55 21.85
C PRO A 43 2.38 13.08 21.85
N LYS A 44 2.59 11.78 21.62
CA LYS A 44 3.85 11.25 21.08
C LYS A 44 3.98 11.70 19.62
N LEU A 45 5.18 11.61 19.06
CA LEU A 45 5.35 11.74 17.62
C LEU A 45 4.65 10.54 16.94
N LEU A 46 3.69 10.81 16.06
CA LEU A 46 3.03 9.78 15.25
C LEU A 46 3.73 9.68 13.89
N VAL A 47 4.23 8.50 13.55
CA VAL A 47 4.89 8.24 12.26
C VAL A 47 4.01 7.33 11.41
N LEU A 48 3.37 7.91 10.40
CA LEU A 48 2.57 7.20 9.41
C LEU A 48 3.47 6.68 8.29
N ARG A 49 3.52 5.35 8.12
CA ARG A 49 4.29 4.69 7.08
C ARG A 49 3.38 3.97 6.10
N GLY A 50 3.84 3.84 4.87
CA GLY A 50 3.18 3.02 3.87
C GLY A 50 3.74 3.21 2.48
N SER A 51 3.46 2.27 1.59
CA SER A 51 3.77 2.35 0.16
C SER A 51 3.05 3.55 -0.49
N PRO A 52 3.43 3.95 -1.71
CA PRO A 52 2.57 4.81 -2.54
C PRO A 52 1.15 4.26 -2.57
N GLY A 53 0.14 5.14 -2.47
CA GLY A 53 -1.26 4.73 -2.52
C GLY A 53 -1.84 4.11 -1.24
N SER A 54 -1.13 4.11 -0.11
CA SER A 54 -1.62 3.54 1.16
C SER A 54 -2.65 4.40 1.92
N GLY A 55 -2.98 5.60 1.42
CA GLY A 55 -3.97 6.49 2.04
C GLY A 55 -3.42 7.55 3.03
N LYS A 56 -2.09 7.66 3.22
CA LYS A 56 -1.45 8.64 4.13
C LYS A 56 -1.95 10.07 3.92
N SER A 57 -1.79 10.62 2.72
CA SER A 57 -2.18 11.99 2.40
C SER A 57 -3.69 12.21 2.51
N SER A 58 -4.50 11.19 2.21
CA SER A 58 -5.96 11.27 2.41
C SER A 58 -6.33 11.30 3.90
N LEU A 59 -5.61 10.54 4.74
CA LEU A 59 -5.78 10.61 6.19
C LEU A 59 -5.41 11.99 6.72
N LEU A 60 -4.25 12.54 6.34
CA LEU A 60 -3.84 13.89 6.76
C LEU A 60 -4.82 14.98 6.29
N ARG A 61 -5.30 14.88 5.04
CA ARG A 61 -6.28 15.82 4.47
C ARG A 61 -7.60 15.86 5.25
N LEU A 62 -8.01 14.75 5.87
CA LEU A 62 -9.21 14.72 6.72
C LEU A 62 -9.09 15.69 7.90
N PHE A 63 -7.91 15.74 8.53
CA PHE A 63 -7.65 16.53 9.73
C PHE A 63 -7.35 18.00 9.45
N GLU A 64 -7.32 18.42 8.19
CA GLU A 64 -7.19 19.83 7.84
C GLU A 64 -8.40 20.63 8.32
N THR A 65 -8.14 21.85 8.81
CA THR A 65 -9.16 22.73 9.38
C THR A 65 -10.34 22.95 8.42
N GLU A 66 -10.06 23.17 7.13
CA GLU A 66 -11.10 23.37 6.12
C GLU A 66 -11.98 22.13 5.95
N THR A 67 -11.38 20.93 5.93
CA THR A 67 -12.09 19.67 5.79
C THR A 67 -12.99 19.39 6.99
N LEU A 68 -12.49 19.63 8.21
CA LEU A 68 -13.27 19.46 9.43
C LEU A 68 -14.44 20.45 9.52
N LEU A 69 -14.22 21.71 9.09
CA LEU A 69 -15.28 22.72 8.96
C LEU A 69 -16.34 22.31 7.95
N ALA A 70 -15.93 21.85 6.77
CA ALA A 70 -16.85 21.38 5.73
C ALA A 70 -17.67 20.18 6.20
N LEU A 71 -17.04 19.24 6.91
CA LEU A 71 -17.72 18.08 7.48
C LEU A 71 -18.77 18.49 8.52
N HIS A 72 -18.43 19.42 9.43
CA HIS A 72 -19.36 19.91 10.45
C HIS A 72 -20.52 20.72 9.84
N GLY A 73 -20.22 21.65 8.94
CA GLY A 73 -21.24 22.51 8.31
C GLY A 73 -22.20 21.78 7.38
N ARG A 74 -21.84 20.57 6.93
CA ARG A 74 -22.60 19.78 5.96
C ARG A 74 -23.19 18.50 6.56
N ALA A 75 -23.14 18.29 7.88
CA ALA A 75 -23.47 17.02 8.54
C ALA A 75 -24.69 16.32 7.91
N MET A 76 -24.42 15.39 6.98
CA MET A 76 -25.43 14.55 6.34
C MET A 76 -25.55 13.27 7.16
N ALA A 77 -26.70 12.58 7.07
CA ALA A 77 -26.87 11.29 7.73
C ALA A 77 -25.78 10.26 7.34
N SER A 78 -25.23 10.34 6.12
CA SER A 78 -24.14 9.47 5.65
C SER A 78 -22.79 9.71 6.35
N ASP A 79 -22.62 10.89 6.93
CA ASP A 79 -21.36 11.35 7.50
C ASP A 79 -21.36 11.20 9.03
N GLN A 80 -22.52 10.89 9.63
CA GLN A 80 -22.68 10.73 11.08
C GLN A 80 -21.68 9.72 11.69
N PRO A 81 -21.46 8.52 11.13
CA PRO A 81 -20.48 7.60 11.71
C PRO A 81 -19.06 8.16 11.75
N LEU A 82 -18.69 8.97 10.77
CA LEU A 82 -17.38 9.65 10.72
C LEU A 82 -17.34 10.79 11.75
N ILE A 83 -18.41 11.57 11.89
CA ILE A 83 -18.53 12.64 12.89
C ILE A 83 -18.46 12.07 14.30
N ASP A 84 -19.17 10.97 14.58
CA ASP A 84 -19.19 10.31 15.89
C ASP A 84 -17.77 9.82 16.26
N TYR A 85 -17.07 9.23 15.29
CA TYR A 85 -15.69 8.78 15.49
C TYR A 85 -14.70 9.94 15.71
N LEU A 86 -14.80 11.01 14.93
CA LEU A 86 -13.96 12.20 15.16
C LEU A 86 -14.29 12.89 16.49
N THR A 87 -15.54 12.80 16.94
CA THR A 87 -15.97 13.31 18.25
C THR A 87 -15.39 12.46 19.38
N SER A 88 -15.35 11.13 19.24
CA SER A 88 -14.73 10.25 20.24
C SER A 88 -13.22 10.45 20.36
N LEU A 89 -12.54 10.85 19.27
CA LEU A 89 -11.14 11.27 19.30
C LEU A 89 -10.91 12.69 19.85
N GLY A 90 -11.98 13.42 20.18
CA GLY A 90 -11.90 14.80 20.68
C GLY A 90 -11.57 15.85 19.60
N VAL A 91 -11.62 15.47 18.32
CA VAL A 91 -11.28 16.31 17.16
C VAL A 91 -12.43 17.25 16.82
N LEU A 92 -13.66 16.73 16.90
CA LEU A 92 -14.90 17.49 16.76
C LEU A 92 -15.59 17.64 18.13
N GLY A 93 -16.29 18.76 18.33
CA GLY A 93 -17.21 18.97 19.43
C GLY A 93 -18.58 19.42 18.93
N GLU A 94 -19.49 19.70 19.86
CA GLU A 94 -20.87 20.12 19.56
C GLU A 94 -20.95 21.36 18.67
N ASN A 95 -20.05 22.34 18.90
CA ASN A 95 -20.03 23.62 18.18
C ASN A 95 -19.06 23.64 16.99
N GLY A 96 -18.47 22.50 16.63
CA GLY A 96 -17.54 22.39 15.51
C GLY A 96 -16.15 21.84 15.89
N PRO A 97 -15.18 21.95 14.97
CA PRO A 97 -13.81 21.50 15.18
C PRO A 97 -13.17 22.06 16.46
N ARG A 98 -12.58 21.18 17.26
CA ARG A 98 -11.72 21.51 18.42
C ARG A 98 -10.24 21.53 18.06
N THR A 99 -9.91 21.16 16.84
CA THR A 99 -8.52 21.08 16.37
C THR A 99 -8.28 22.04 15.21
N ALA A 100 -7.07 22.60 15.16
CA ALA A 100 -6.56 23.34 14.00
C ALA A 100 -5.52 22.49 13.28
N GLY A 101 -5.92 21.85 12.17
CA GLY A 101 -5.05 21.01 11.36
C GLY A 101 -4.07 21.83 10.54
N ILE A 102 -2.78 21.69 10.84
CA ILE A 102 -1.68 22.35 10.15
C ILE A 102 -1.00 21.33 9.24
N TYR A 103 -1.42 21.32 7.97
CA TYR A 103 -0.82 20.48 6.95
C TYR A 103 0.35 21.19 6.27
N ILE A 104 1.49 20.50 6.16
CA ILE A 104 2.68 20.94 5.45
C ILE A 104 3.11 19.84 4.48
N ASP A 105 3.21 20.17 3.19
CA ASP A 105 3.77 19.26 2.19
C ASP A 105 5.28 19.45 2.14
N CYS A 106 6.05 18.39 2.36
CA CYS A 106 7.51 18.45 2.19
C CYS A 106 7.85 18.35 0.71
N ASP A 107 7.71 19.48 0.02
CA ASP A 107 7.92 19.60 -1.43
C ASP A 107 9.36 19.92 -1.81
N SER A 108 9.57 20.25 -3.09
CA SER A 108 10.88 20.64 -3.61
C SER A 108 11.42 21.89 -2.93
N SER A 109 10.59 22.83 -2.50
CA SER A 109 11.06 24.08 -1.89
C SER A 109 11.84 23.85 -0.60
N LEU A 110 11.36 22.94 0.26
CA LEU A 110 12.07 22.53 1.47
C LEU A 110 13.31 21.70 1.16
N ARG A 111 13.25 20.84 0.13
CA ARG A 111 14.40 20.04 -0.31
C ARG A 111 15.52 20.92 -0.85
N ASP A 112 15.18 21.91 -1.66
CA ASP A 112 16.12 22.72 -2.42
C ASP A 112 16.92 23.69 -1.52
N ILE A 113 16.47 23.93 -0.27
CA ILE A 113 17.28 24.60 0.77
C ILE A 113 18.64 23.94 0.95
N ALA A 114 18.72 22.61 0.85
CA ALA A 114 20.00 21.91 1.01
C ALA A 114 21.01 22.26 -0.09
N ASN A 115 20.53 22.76 -1.24
CA ASN A 115 21.33 23.10 -2.41
C ASN A 115 21.73 24.58 -2.45
N LEU A 116 21.30 25.39 -1.48
CA LEU A 116 21.70 26.78 -1.38
C LEU A 116 23.18 26.88 -0.98
N ASP A 117 23.92 27.74 -1.67
CA ASP A 117 25.34 28.01 -1.40
C ASP A 117 25.49 29.02 -0.25
N VAL A 118 25.12 28.60 0.95
CA VAL A 118 25.16 29.42 2.16
C VAL A 118 25.97 28.68 3.22
N GLU A 119 27.14 29.21 3.56
CA GLU A 119 28.18 28.61 4.44
C GLU A 119 27.60 27.91 5.70
N GLY A 120 27.24 26.63 5.59
CA GLY A 120 26.73 25.81 6.69
C GLY A 120 25.39 26.27 7.30
N ALA A 121 24.65 27.18 6.65
CA ALA A 121 23.39 27.72 7.19
C ALA A 121 22.13 26.97 6.72
N ASN A 122 22.26 26.00 5.80
CA ASN A 122 21.13 25.30 5.18
C ASN A 122 20.21 24.63 6.21
N ALA A 123 20.79 23.99 7.23
CA ALA A 123 20.03 23.41 8.33
C ALA A 123 19.21 24.46 9.11
N LYS A 124 19.78 25.66 9.31
CA LYS A 124 19.11 26.77 9.99
C LYS A 124 18.00 27.37 9.14
N LEU A 125 18.24 27.52 7.83
CA LEU A 125 17.25 27.97 6.86
C LEU A 125 16.07 27.01 6.76
N LEU A 126 16.32 25.70 6.80
CA LEU A 126 15.28 24.66 6.81
C LEU A 126 14.35 24.83 8.02
N ASN A 127 14.92 24.99 9.22
CA ASN A 127 14.13 25.23 10.43
C ASN A 127 13.27 26.50 10.29
N THR A 128 13.87 27.59 9.80
CA THR A 128 13.17 28.85 9.61
C THR A 128 12.03 28.75 8.62
N MET A 129 12.23 28.06 7.49
CA MET A 129 11.16 27.87 6.50
C MET A 129 10.02 27.03 7.07
N LEU A 130 10.34 25.93 7.77
CA LEU A 130 9.32 25.11 8.43
C LEU A 130 8.54 25.90 9.48
N ASP A 131 9.22 26.67 10.31
CA ASP A 131 8.59 27.49 11.34
C ASP A 131 7.61 28.51 10.76
N VAL A 132 8.04 29.19 9.70
CA VAL A 132 7.21 30.16 8.96
C VAL A 132 6.01 29.47 8.30
N GLN A 133 6.19 28.29 7.71
CA GLN A 133 5.10 27.55 7.07
C GLN A 133 4.08 27.01 8.09
N ILE A 134 4.56 26.42 9.19
CA ILE A 134 3.71 25.87 10.26
C ILE A 134 2.87 26.99 10.88
N VAL A 135 3.52 28.10 11.29
CA VAL A 135 2.82 29.20 11.95
C VAL A 135 1.93 29.97 10.98
N GLY A 136 2.37 30.18 9.74
CA GLY A 136 1.52 30.77 8.69
C GLY A 136 0.29 29.92 8.35
N SER A 137 0.40 28.59 8.39
CA SER A 137 -0.73 27.68 8.21
C SER A 137 -1.67 27.67 9.43
N PHE A 138 -1.11 27.81 10.64
CA PHE A 138 -1.90 27.97 11.86
C PHE A 138 -2.71 29.27 11.87
N THR A 139 -2.11 30.42 11.52
CA THR A 139 -2.85 31.70 11.48
C THR A 139 -3.98 31.68 10.46
N ARG A 140 -3.79 31.03 9.30
CA ARG A 140 -4.86 30.77 8.32
C ARG A 140 -5.97 29.90 8.92
N SER A 141 -5.60 28.82 9.60
CA SER A 141 -6.57 27.93 10.28
C SER A 141 -7.38 28.67 11.35
N LEU A 142 -6.75 29.54 12.15
CA LEU A 142 -7.45 30.39 13.11
C LEU A 142 -8.44 31.33 12.43
N GLY A 143 -8.06 31.93 11.30
CA GLY A 143 -8.95 32.77 10.50
C GLY A 143 -10.19 32.01 10.01
N LEU A 144 -10.01 30.76 9.54
CA LEU A 144 -11.13 29.90 9.13
C LEU A 144 -12.07 29.57 10.31
N LEU A 145 -11.50 29.20 11.46
CA LEU A 145 -12.28 28.91 12.67
C LEU A 145 -13.01 30.15 13.21
N ALA A 146 -12.40 31.33 13.12
CA ALA A 146 -13.01 32.59 13.52
C ALA A 146 -14.17 32.99 12.59
N ASN A 147 -14.01 32.79 11.27
CA ASN A 147 -15.06 33.02 10.29
C ASN A 147 -16.24 32.06 10.46
N ALA A 148 -15.97 30.83 10.91
CA ALA A 148 -17.00 29.85 11.26
C ALA A 148 -17.65 30.09 12.64
N GLY A 149 -17.19 31.09 13.41
CA GLY A 149 -17.73 31.41 14.73
C GLY A 149 -17.30 30.47 15.86
N ILE A 150 -16.35 29.56 15.62
CA ILE A 150 -15.83 28.62 16.62
C ILE A 150 -14.85 29.33 17.55
N VAL A 151 -13.98 30.15 16.97
CA VAL A 151 -13.07 31.02 17.71
C VAL A 151 -13.67 32.42 17.75
N PRO A 152 -13.71 33.11 18.91
CA PRO A 152 -14.21 34.46 18.98
C PRO A 152 -13.42 35.39 18.05
N GLN A 153 -14.11 36.24 17.28
CA GLN A 153 -13.45 37.24 16.41
C GLN A 153 -12.49 38.15 17.18
N GLY A 154 -12.78 38.44 18.45
CA GLY A 154 -11.87 39.18 19.34
C GLY A 154 -10.51 38.50 19.57
N ALA A 155 -10.40 37.18 19.39
CA ALA A 155 -9.13 36.46 19.47
C ALA A 155 -8.18 36.85 18.33
N MET A 156 -8.70 37.22 17.16
CA MET A 156 -7.90 37.68 16.02
C MET A 156 -7.25 39.05 16.28
N LEU A 157 -7.86 39.85 17.16
CA LEU A 157 -7.37 41.17 17.57
C LEU A 157 -6.53 41.13 18.84
N THR A 158 -6.54 40.02 19.58
CA THR A 158 -5.81 39.89 20.84
C THR A 158 -4.32 39.64 20.55
N PRO A 159 -3.40 40.39 21.18
CA PRO A 159 -1.97 40.14 21.05
C PRO A 159 -1.62 38.72 21.51
N LEU A 160 -0.91 37.98 20.67
CA LEU A 160 -0.35 36.68 20.96
C LEU A 160 0.89 36.85 21.84
N ALA A 161 0.98 36.07 22.92
CA ALA A 161 2.10 36.12 23.84
C ALA A 161 3.40 35.63 23.18
N PRO A 162 4.53 36.33 23.35
CA PRO A 162 5.82 35.91 22.81
C PRO A 162 6.38 34.75 23.60
N LEU A 163 7.25 33.97 22.96
CA LEU A 163 8.08 33.01 23.67
C LEU A 163 8.99 33.73 24.68
N PRO A 164 9.21 33.12 25.86
CA PRO A 164 10.11 33.68 26.87
C PRO A 164 11.53 33.90 26.34
N ALA A 165 12.18 34.99 26.76
CA ALA A 165 13.52 35.35 26.29
C ALA A 165 14.60 34.28 26.57
N HIS A 166 14.45 33.46 27.63
CA HIS A 166 15.39 32.38 27.95
C HIS A 166 15.37 31.23 26.95
N GLU A 167 14.30 31.10 26.15
CA GLU A 167 14.25 30.15 25.02
C GLU A 167 15.03 30.66 23.79
N ALA A 168 15.51 31.92 23.82
CA ALA A 168 16.17 32.59 22.70
C ALA A 168 15.41 32.42 21.36
N PRO A 169 14.11 32.77 21.32
CA PRO A 169 13.30 32.61 20.10
C PRO A 169 13.79 33.54 18.98
N PRO A 170 13.56 33.17 17.70
CA PRO A 170 13.71 34.12 16.59
C PRO A 170 12.74 35.30 16.77
N HIS A 171 13.03 36.45 16.14
CA HIS A 171 12.27 37.69 16.33
C HIS A 171 10.76 37.52 16.09
N ILE A 172 10.40 36.69 15.11
CA ILE A 172 8.99 36.39 14.78
C ILE A 172 8.23 35.73 15.93
N PHE A 173 8.89 35.05 16.87
CA PHE A 173 8.26 34.45 18.06
C PHE A 173 8.61 35.16 19.36
N GLY A 174 9.54 36.12 19.34
CA GLY A 174 10.02 36.86 20.50
C GLY A 174 9.29 38.18 20.78
N LYS A 175 8.22 38.51 20.04
CA LYS A 175 7.47 39.76 20.18
C LYS A 175 5.96 39.54 20.27
N GLU A 176 5.27 40.43 20.98
CA GLU A 176 3.81 40.49 20.97
C GLU A 176 3.30 40.99 19.62
N GLN A 177 2.30 40.30 19.07
CA GLN A 177 1.71 40.64 17.77
C GLN A 177 0.33 40.00 17.61
N THR A 178 -0.52 40.55 16.75
CA THR A 178 -1.83 39.97 16.44
C THR A 178 -1.72 38.81 15.45
N VAL A 179 -2.77 38.00 15.34
CA VAL A 179 -2.84 36.91 14.35
C VAL A 179 -2.64 37.43 12.92
N ALA A 180 -3.22 38.60 12.61
CA ALA A 180 -3.08 39.24 11.30
C ALA A 180 -1.63 39.70 11.01
N SER A 181 -0.96 40.32 11.99
CA SER A 181 0.44 40.75 11.84
C SER A 181 1.37 39.55 11.68
N LEU A 182 1.20 38.52 12.50
CA LEU A 182 1.98 37.28 12.41
C LEU A 182 1.77 36.58 11.06
N GLY A 183 0.53 36.53 10.56
CA GLY A 183 0.22 35.97 9.25
C GLY A 183 0.86 36.76 8.11
N ALA A 184 0.87 38.09 8.19
CA ALA A 184 1.52 38.95 7.20
C ALA A 184 3.05 38.77 7.19
N GLU A 185 3.68 38.69 8.36
CA GLU A 185 5.12 38.44 8.48
C GLU A 185 5.51 37.05 7.96
N CYS A 186 4.72 36.01 8.28
CA CYS A 186 4.94 34.68 7.72
C CYS A 186 4.81 34.69 6.19
N SER A 187 3.81 35.39 5.64
CA SER A 187 3.60 35.49 4.19
C SER A 187 4.74 36.24 3.49
N ALA A 188 5.25 37.32 4.10
CA ALA A 188 6.42 38.05 3.60
C ALA A 188 7.67 37.16 3.60
N ALA A 189 7.94 36.47 4.71
CA ALA A 189 9.07 35.54 4.79
C ALA A 189 8.96 34.39 3.76
N GLN A 190 7.75 33.86 3.50
CA GLN A 190 7.54 32.86 2.44
C GLN A 190 7.84 33.39 1.05
N ALA A 191 7.43 34.63 0.75
CA ALA A 191 7.75 35.28 -0.52
C ALA A 191 9.27 35.47 -0.67
N ASP A 192 9.95 35.89 0.40
CA ASP A 192 11.40 36.06 0.41
C ASP A 192 12.15 34.72 0.29
N PHE A 193 11.63 33.63 0.88
CA PHE A 193 12.16 32.28 0.64
C PHE A 193 12.00 31.86 -0.83
N ALA A 194 10.86 32.16 -1.45
CA ALA A 194 10.66 31.89 -2.87
C ALA A 194 11.63 32.70 -3.74
N THR A 195 11.93 33.95 -3.39
CA THR A 195 12.98 34.73 -4.06
C THR A 195 14.36 34.11 -3.86
N LEU A 196 14.71 33.74 -2.64
CA LEU A 196 16.01 33.12 -2.30
C LEU A 196 16.23 31.78 -3.02
N LEU A 197 15.19 30.95 -3.17
CA LEU A 197 15.31 29.68 -3.91
C LEU A 197 15.51 29.88 -5.41
N ASN A 198 15.16 31.05 -5.93
CA ASN A 198 15.33 31.41 -7.35
C ASN A 198 16.50 32.38 -7.58
N SER A 199 17.26 32.75 -6.54
CA SER A 199 18.35 33.71 -6.65
C SER A 199 19.65 33.04 -7.13
N PHE A 200 20.60 33.87 -7.58
CA PHE A 200 21.93 33.35 -7.92
C PHE A 200 22.74 33.01 -6.67
N PRO A 201 23.65 32.02 -6.75
CA PRO A 201 24.58 31.72 -5.65
C PRO A 201 25.33 32.98 -5.18
N GLY A 202 25.37 33.19 -3.87
CA GLY A 202 26.05 34.33 -3.24
C GLY A 202 25.18 35.58 -3.02
N GLU A 203 23.90 35.58 -3.43
CA GLU A 203 22.98 36.64 -3.02
C GLU A 203 22.73 36.63 -1.51
N PRO A 204 22.62 37.80 -0.86
CA PRO A 204 22.42 37.87 0.59
C PRO A 204 21.04 37.35 0.98
N ILE A 205 20.97 36.68 2.13
CA ILE A 205 19.71 36.25 2.72
C ILE A 205 18.85 37.48 3.04
N PRO A 206 17.58 37.54 2.58
CA PRO A 206 16.66 38.61 2.93
C PRO A 206 16.52 38.81 4.46
N PRO A 207 16.41 40.05 4.96
CA PRO A 207 16.42 40.33 6.41
C PRO A 207 15.19 39.79 7.16
N SER A 208 14.10 39.49 6.45
CA SER A 208 12.91 38.81 6.99
C SER A 208 13.18 37.36 7.38
N ILE A 209 14.17 36.72 6.73
CA ILE A 209 14.59 35.35 7.01
C ILE A 209 15.65 35.41 8.09
N GLN A 210 15.33 34.85 9.26
CA GLN A 210 16.24 34.76 10.39
C GLN A 210 16.60 33.29 10.66
N PRO A 211 17.73 32.80 10.10
CA PRO A 211 18.18 31.42 10.27
C PRO A 211 18.40 31.07 11.74
N HIS A 212 17.79 29.99 12.22
CA HIS A 212 17.92 29.55 13.61
C HIS A 212 18.09 28.04 13.76
N SER A 213 18.66 27.58 14.88
CA SER A 213 19.21 26.23 15.01
C SER A 213 18.21 25.11 15.31
N ARG A 214 16.96 25.43 15.69
CA ARG A 214 15.93 24.44 16.04
C ARG A 214 14.56 24.90 15.55
N ILE A 215 13.63 23.97 15.36
CA ILE A 215 12.23 24.27 15.03
C ILE A 215 11.52 24.81 16.30
N PHE A 216 11.11 26.08 16.29
CA PHE A 216 10.42 26.74 17.41
C PHE A 216 8.90 26.72 17.30
N SER A 217 8.35 26.52 16.11
CA SER A 217 6.90 26.60 15.85
C SER A 217 6.08 25.68 16.76
N VAL A 218 6.49 24.43 16.95
CA VAL A 218 5.80 23.49 17.85
C VAL A 218 5.77 24.01 19.29
N LEU A 219 6.90 24.51 19.78
CA LEU A 219 7.01 25.11 21.12
C LEU A 219 6.15 26.37 21.23
N TYR A 220 6.17 27.22 20.20
CA TYR A 220 5.37 28.44 20.14
C TYR A 220 3.87 28.13 20.15
N LEU A 221 3.40 27.17 19.35
CA LEU A 221 2.01 26.73 19.35
C LEU A 221 1.58 26.19 20.73
N SER A 222 2.45 25.39 21.36
CA SER A 222 2.24 24.91 22.73
C SER A 222 2.14 26.06 23.74
N HIS A 223 2.97 27.09 23.60
CA HIS A 223 2.90 28.28 24.42
C HIS A 223 1.57 29.00 24.22
N LEU A 224 1.18 29.27 22.97
CA LEU A 224 -0.03 30.03 22.63
C LEU A 224 -1.32 29.42 23.17
N ILE A 225 -1.48 28.09 23.09
CA ILE A 225 -2.69 27.43 23.60
C ILE A 225 -2.79 27.47 25.13
N ASN A 226 -1.65 27.56 25.82
CA ASN A 226 -1.58 27.63 27.28
C ASN A 226 -1.65 29.08 27.80
N SER A 227 -1.10 30.04 27.08
CA SER A 227 -1.04 31.45 27.48
C SER A 227 -2.26 32.26 27.06
N THR A 228 -2.87 31.91 25.92
CA THR A 228 -3.93 32.72 25.30
C THR A 228 -5.30 32.09 25.58
N ARG A 229 -6.02 32.61 26.58
CA ARG A 229 -7.31 32.06 27.04
C ARG A 229 -8.33 31.85 25.91
N GLN A 230 -8.39 32.75 24.93
CA GLN A 230 -9.34 32.65 23.81
C GLN A 230 -9.01 31.51 22.83
N LEU A 231 -7.79 30.98 22.88
CA LEU A 231 -7.34 29.84 22.06
C LEU A 231 -7.33 28.52 22.83
N SER A 232 -7.65 28.52 24.13
CA SER A 232 -7.57 27.34 25.02
C SER A 232 -8.48 26.17 24.61
N GLY A 233 -9.48 26.40 23.75
CA GLY A 233 -10.36 25.37 23.20
C GLY A 233 -9.90 24.79 21.85
N VAL A 234 -8.78 25.25 21.29
CA VAL A 234 -8.28 24.84 19.97
C VAL A 234 -6.94 24.13 20.11
N LEU A 235 -6.89 22.85 19.71
CA LEU A 235 -5.68 22.05 19.70
C LEU A 235 -5.03 22.07 18.30
N PRO A 236 -3.87 22.72 18.10
CA PRO A 236 -3.15 22.62 16.83
C PRO A 236 -2.62 21.20 16.62
N ILE A 237 -2.63 20.71 15.38
CA ILE A 237 -2.05 19.42 14.98
C ILE A 237 -1.08 19.69 13.83
N VAL A 238 0.22 19.46 14.04
CA VAL A 238 1.24 19.67 13.01
C VAL A 238 1.45 18.38 12.23
N MET A 239 1.15 18.40 10.93
CA MET A 239 1.19 17.25 10.04
C MET A 239 2.15 17.52 8.89
N LEU A 240 3.26 16.79 8.85
CA LEU A 240 4.22 16.82 7.74
C LEU A 240 3.96 15.65 6.79
N ASP A 241 3.56 15.93 5.56
CA ASP A 241 3.43 14.92 4.49
C ASP A 241 4.67 14.88 3.60
N ASN A 242 4.82 13.79 2.87
CA ASN A 242 5.88 13.57 1.87
C ASN A 242 7.31 13.81 2.36
N LEU A 243 7.59 13.61 3.66
CA LEU A 243 8.93 13.84 4.24
C LEU A 243 10.05 13.02 3.55
N HIS A 244 9.69 11.98 2.80
CA HIS A 244 10.60 11.17 2.00
C HIS A 244 11.25 11.90 0.82
N GLU A 245 10.66 13.00 0.36
CA GLU A 245 11.21 13.84 -0.71
C GLU A 245 12.46 14.61 -0.26
N LEU A 246 12.61 14.89 1.04
CA LEU A 246 13.77 15.59 1.60
C LEU A 246 15.01 14.69 1.66
N TYR A 247 16.20 15.28 1.72
CA TYR A 247 17.46 14.54 1.93
C TYR A 247 17.54 13.90 3.32
N GLU A 248 18.35 12.86 3.48
CA GLU A 248 18.46 12.11 4.74
C GLU A 248 18.82 12.98 5.95
N GLU A 249 19.78 13.90 5.78
CA GLU A 249 20.18 14.84 6.83
C GLU A 249 19.02 15.74 7.27
N GLN A 250 18.26 16.28 6.31
CA GLN A 250 17.08 17.11 6.59
C GLN A 250 16.00 16.32 7.33
N ARG A 251 15.74 15.08 6.91
CA ARG A 251 14.74 14.20 7.56
C ARG A 251 15.14 13.87 9.00
N ASN A 252 16.42 13.55 9.23
CA ASN A 252 16.93 13.25 10.56
C ASN A 252 16.83 14.47 11.47
N GLN A 253 17.21 15.65 10.97
CA GLN A 253 17.09 16.91 11.70
C GLN A 253 15.63 17.19 12.11
N ILE A 254 14.68 17.12 11.17
CA ILE A 254 13.26 17.35 11.45
C ILE A 254 12.74 16.33 12.47
N ARG A 255 13.06 15.05 12.28
CA ARG A 255 12.63 13.98 13.19
C ARG A 255 13.15 14.22 14.61
N ASP A 256 14.43 14.58 14.75
CA ASP A 256 15.07 14.75 16.06
C ASP A 256 14.46 15.95 16.81
N ASP A 257 14.11 17.04 16.13
CA ASP A 257 13.36 18.14 16.73
C ASP A 257 11.91 17.78 17.04
N PHE A 258 11.23 17.03 16.15
CA PHE A 258 9.86 16.58 16.35
C PHE A 258 9.72 15.48 17.42
N LEU A 259 10.80 14.81 17.83
CA LEU A 259 10.80 13.85 18.94
C LEU A 259 10.74 14.52 20.32
N ARG A 260 11.17 15.79 20.43
CA ARG A 260 11.14 16.55 21.70
C ARG A 260 9.71 16.69 22.18
N ARG A 261 9.38 16.30 23.41
CA ARG A 261 7.99 16.34 23.92
C ARG A 261 7.40 17.75 23.85
N ALA A 262 6.20 17.84 23.31
CA ALA A 262 5.41 19.07 23.23
C ALA A 262 3.94 18.73 23.51
N SER A 263 3.14 19.71 23.96
CA SER A 263 1.70 19.53 24.18
C SER A 263 0.87 19.55 22.89
N VAL A 264 1.54 19.54 21.73
CA VAL A 264 0.95 19.66 20.40
C VAL A 264 1.15 18.33 19.67
N PRO A 265 0.08 17.70 19.15
CA PRO A 265 0.16 16.56 18.25
C PRO A 265 1.05 16.83 17.04
N ARG A 266 1.95 15.88 16.76
CA ARG A 266 2.96 15.96 15.71
C ARG A 266 2.94 14.69 14.89
N TRP A 267 2.62 14.80 13.62
CA TRP A 267 2.47 13.67 12.72
C TRP A 267 3.44 13.82 11.54
N ILE A 268 4.10 12.72 11.19
CA ILE A 268 5.00 12.63 10.04
C ILE A 268 4.54 11.49 9.15
N ALA A 269 4.32 11.76 7.87
CA ALA A 269 4.03 10.74 6.87
C ALA A 269 5.25 10.46 5.97
N LEU A 270 5.66 9.20 5.93
CA LEU A 270 6.82 8.72 5.20
C LEU A 270 6.46 7.55 4.29
N ARG A 271 7.14 7.46 3.14
CA ARG A 271 7.10 6.26 2.31
C ARG A 271 8.10 5.24 2.82
N LYS A 272 7.77 3.96 2.62
CA LYS A 272 8.63 2.83 3.03
C LYS A 272 10.02 2.85 2.38
N HIS A 273 10.20 3.43 1.20
CA HIS A 273 11.50 3.38 0.50
C HIS A 273 12.61 4.19 1.17
N VAL A 274 12.24 5.08 2.10
CA VAL A 274 13.21 5.83 2.92
C VAL A 274 13.90 4.94 3.93
N TYR A 275 13.26 3.83 4.30
CA TYR A 275 13.76 2.92 5.30
C TYR A 275 14.70 1.92 4.65
N GLU A 276 15.81 1.66 5.34
CA GLU A 276 16.63 0.50 5.09
C GLU A 276 15.83 -0.79 5.27
N LEU A 277 16.26 -1.87 4.59
CA LEU A 277 15.54 -3.15 4.55
C LEU A 277 15.27 -3.72 5.96
N GLU A 278 16.19 -3.52 6.88
CA GLU A 278 16.14 -3.89 8.30
C GLU A 278 14.87 -3.36 8.96
N ASN A 279 14.57 -2.08 8.71
CA ASN A 279 13.45 -1.36 9.31
C ASN A 279 12.13 -1.69 8.60
N LEU A 280 12.18 -2.18 7.36
CA LEU A 280 11.00 -2.60 6.58
C LEU A 280 10.52 -4.01 6.88
N ILE A 281 11.42 -4.88 7.33
CA ILE A 281 11.11 -6.28 7.63
C ILE A 281 10.41 -6.42 9.00
N SER A 282 10.35 -5.33 9.78
CA SER A 282 9.67 -5.24 11.08
C SER A 282 9.75 -6.55 11.86
N LEU A 283 10.98 -6.94 12.21
CA LEU A 283 11.24 -8.16 12.99
C LEU A 283 10.49 -8.15 14.34
N GLU A 284 10.10 -6.95 14.78
CA GLU A 284 9.22 -6.62 15.87
C GLU A 284 8.15 -5.70 15.23
N GLY A 285 6.86 -5.89 15.52
CA GLY A 285 5.73 -5.20 14.86
C GLY A 285 5.73 -3.68 15.06
N ALA A 286 4.56 -3.03 14.95
CA ALA A 286 4.44 -1.58 15.24
C ALA A 286 5.18 -1.23 16.54
N THR A 287 6.33 -0.56 16.43
CA THR A 287 7.17 -0.23 17.58
C THR A 287 6.55 0.95 18.27
N ASP A 288 5.76 0.70 19.32
CA ASP A 288 5.39 1.74 20.28
C ASP A 288 6.58 2.00 21.18
N ASN A 289 7.35 3.04 20.86
CA ASN A 289 8.43 3.51 21.70
C ASN A 289 7.86 4.49 22.75
N ARG A 290 8.61 4.76 23.81
CA ARG A 290 8.20 5.75 24.81
C ARG A 290 7.99 7.15 24.21
N ASP A 291 8.69 7.46 23.12
CA ASP A 291 8.75 8.81 22.55
C ASP A 291 8.06 8.97 21.18
N TYR A 292 7.78 7.87 20.46
CA TYR A 292 7.02 7.89 19.20
C TYR A 292 6.22 6.60 19.00
N ARG A 293 5.11 6.70 18.25
CA ARG A 293 4.27 5.58 17.80
C ARG A 293 4.31 5.51 16.28
N GLU A 294 4.36 4.30 15.75
CA GLU A 294 4.46 4.06 14.32
C GLU A 294 3.27 3.26 13.81
N LEU A 295 2.66 3.73 12.72
CA LEU A 295 1.53 3.06 12.06
C LEU A 295 1.88 2.72 10.62
N ASP A 296 1.86 1.43 10.27
CA ASP A 296 2.02 0.97 8.90
C ASP A 296 0.65 0.77 8.24
N LEU A 297 0.27 1.68 7.34
CA LEU A 297 -1.01 1.64 6.64
C LEU A 297 -1.13 0.49 5.62
N ASN A 298 -0.06 -0.26 5.35
CA ASN A 298 -0.15 -1.48 4.54
C ASN A 298 -0.40 -2.73 5.39
N ASP A 299 -0.16 -2.70 6.70
CA ASP A 299 -0.31 -3.86 7.58
C ASP A 299 -1.73 -3.95 8.15
N VAL A 300 -2.71 -3.85 7.25
CA VAL A 300 -4.13 -3.98 7.60
C VAL A 300 -4.55 -5.44 7.39
N PRO A 301 -5.25 -6.07 8.35
CA PRO A 301 -5.74 -7.43 8.19
C PRO A 301 -6.57 -7.60 6.91
N PRO A 302 -6.46 -8.72 6.18
CA PRO A 302 -7.15 -8.91 4.89
C PRO A 302 -8.66 -8.67 4.96
N HIS A 303 -9.32 -9.08 6.05
CA HIS A 303 -10.75 -8.87 6.25
C HIS A 303 -11.12 -7.38 6.40
N SER A 304 -10.33 -6.62 7.18
CA SER A 304 -10.50 -5.17 7.36
C SER A 304 -10.23 -4.44 6.05
N PHE A 305 -9.18 -4.83 5.32
CA PHE A 305 -8.87 -4.27 4.01
C PHE A 305 -9.99 -4.53 3.00
N ARG A 306 -10.58 -5.73 3.00
CA ARG A 306 -11.72 -6.08 2.13
C ARG A 306 -12.96 -5.23 2.42
N ARG A 307 -13.27 -5.01 3.70
CA ARG A 307 -14.34 -4.10 4.13
C ARG A 307 -14.06 -2.67 3.67
N PHE A 308 -12.81 -2.22 3.82
CA PHE A 308 -12.35 -0.91 3.37
C PHE A 308 -12.53 -0.71 1.87
N VAL A 309 -12.02 -1.61 1.02
CA VAL A 309 -12.17 -1.46 -0.43
C VAL A 309 -13.61 -1.63 -0.93
N SER A 310 -14.45 -2.39 -0.23
CA SER A 310 -15.91 -2.43 -0.51
C SER A 310 -16.52 -1.06 -0.34
N ASN A 311 -16.27 -0.40 0.79
CA ASN A 311 -16.81 0.93 1.04
C ASN A 311 -16.23 1.98 0.08
N VAL A 312 -14.94 1.86 -0.27
CA VAL A 312 -14.33 2.70 -1.32
C VAL A 312 -15.06 2.51 -2.65
N ALA A 313 -15.32 1.27 -3.07
CA ALA A 313 -16.03 0.99 -4.34
C ALA A 313 -17.45 1.56 -4.34
N GLU A 314 -18.21 1.39 -3.26
CA GLU A 314 -19.56 1.93 -3.10
C GLU A 314 -19.57 3.48 -3.18
N ARG A 315 -18.65 4.14 -2.47
CA ARG A 315 -18.52 5.60 -2.52
C ARG A 315 -18.16 6.09 -3.92
N ARG A 316 -17.24 5.41 -4.61
CA ARG A 316 -16.83 5.74 -5.99
C ARG A 316 -17.98 5.54 -6.97
N LEU A 317 -18.74 4.47 -6.80
CA LEU A 317 -19.93 4.20 -7.61
C LEU A 317 -20.96 5.33 -7.45
N SER A 318 -21.20 5.78 -6.22
CA SER A 318 -22.12 6.90 -5.93
C SER A 318 -21.71 8.26 -6.53
N GLN A 319 -20.46 8.41 -6.98
CA GLN A 319 -19.97 9.63 -7.60
C GLN A 319 -19.73 9.47 -9.11
N SER A 320 -19.91 8.25 -9.65
CA SER A 320 -19.72 7.97 -11.07
C SER A 320 -21.03 8.21 -11.81
N THR A 321 -21.14 9.35 -12.50
CA THR A 321 -22.42 9.77 -13.11
C THR A 321 -22.91 8.80 -14.16
N ALA A 322 -22.01 8.21 -14.95
CA ALA A 322 -22.38 7.25 -15.98
C ALA A 322 -23.03 6.00 -15.34
N LEU A 323 -22.39 5.41 -14.33
CA LEU A 323 -22.90 4.21 -13.66
C LEU A 323 -24.23 4.47 -12.94
N GLN A 324 -24.42 5.65 -12.34
CA GLN A 324 -25.68 6.03 -11.71
C GLN A 324 -26.83 6.20 -12.71
N GLN A 325 -26.57 6.79 -13.89
CA GLN A 325 -27.58 6.94 -14.95
C GLN A 325 -28.15 5.60 -15.41
N TYR A 326 -27.36 4.54 -15.30
CA TYR A 326 -27.73 3.19 -15.72
C TYR A 326 -28.10 2.27 -14.54
N ASN A 327 -28.47 2.82 -13.39
CA ASN A 327 -28.95 2.09 -12.20
C ASN A 327 -27.96 1.04 -11.65
N VAL A 328 -26.65 1.26 -11.82
CA VAL A 328 -25.64 0.43 -11.18
C VAL A 328 -25.43 0.92 -9.75
N HIS A 329 -26.05 0.24 -8.78
CA HIS A 329 -26.04 0.64 -7.37
C HIS A 329 -25.11 -0.18 -6.48
N ASP A 330 -24.69 -1.36 -6.94
CA ASP A 330 -23.77 -2.23 -6.20
C ASP A 330 -22.72 -2.78 -7.16
N PHE A 331 -21.45 -2.44 -6.90
CA PHE A 331 -20.31 -2.86 -7.69
C PHE A 331 -20.10 -4.38 -7.63
N LYS A 332 -20.35 -5.01 -6.48
CA LYS A 332 -20.20 -6.46 -6.29
C LYS A 332 -21.24 -7.23 -7.09
N LEU A 333 -22.49 -6.75 -7.13
CA LEU A 333 -23.56 -7.39 -7.92
C LEU A 333 -23.30 -7.33 -9.44
N GLN A 334 -22.42 -6.44 -9.91
CA GLN A 334 -22.00 -6.41 -11.32
C GLN A 334 -20.91 -7.43 -11.64
N LEU A 335 -20.40 -8.16 -10.65
CA LEU A 335 -19.37 -9.18 -10.84
C LEU A 335 -20.03 -10.56 -10.73
N ARG A 336 -20.36 -11.16 -11.88
CA ARG A 336 -20.97 -12.49 -11.93
C ARG A 336 -19.96 -13.57 -11.51
N ASP A 337 -20.40 -14.52 -10.72
CA ASP A 337 -19.62 -15.73 -10.46
C ASP A 337 -19.43 -16.57 -11.74
N ALA A 338 -18.44 -17.46 -11.69
CA ALA A 338 -18.24 -18.44 -12.74
C ALA A 338 -19.41 -19.42 -12.80
N ASP A 339 -19.74 -19.87 -14.02
CA ASP A 339 -20.72 -20.92 -14.22
C ASP A 339 -20.23 -22.20 -13.51
N SER A 340 -21.14 -22.98 -12.93
CA SER A 340 -20.77 -24.21 -12.19
C SER A 340 -20.27 -25.35 -13.07
N ASP A 341 -20.35 -25.18 -14.39
CA ASP A 341 -20.02 -26.17 -15.40
C ASP A 341 -19.36 -25.53 -16.64
N VAL A 342 -18.71 -26.36 -17.44
CA VAL A 342 -18.07 -25.99 -18.71
C VAL A 342 -18.53 -26.92 -19.81
N GLN A 343 -18.43 -26.48 -21.06
CA GLN A 343 -18.77 -27.34 -22.20
C GLN A 343 -17.79 -28.51 -22.32
N VAL A 344 -18.29 -29.72 -22.61
CA VAL A 344 -17.42 -30.91 -22.82
C VAL A 344 -16.37 -30.65 -23.90
N LYS A 345 -16.71 -29.93 -24.97
CA LYS A 345 -15.74 -29.58 -26.03
C LYS A 345 -14.55 -28.79 -25.51
N GLN A 346 -14.77 -27.90 -24.54
CA GLN A 346 -13.73 -27.11 -23.90
C GLN A 346 -12.86 -27.98 -22.97
N ALA A 347 -13.46 -28.89 -22.21
CA ALA A 347 -12.73 -29.77 -21.28
C ALA A 347 -12.12 -31.02 -21.93
N GLY A 348 -12.57 -31.40 -23.13
CA GLY A 348 -12.33 -32.72 -23.72
C GLY A 348 -10.86 -33.06 -23.95
N MET A 349 -10.06 -32.09 -24.44
CA MET A 349 -8.62 -32.29 -24.60
C MET A 349 -7.93 -32.49 -23.25
N GLY A 350 -8.27 -31.69 -22.24
CA GLY A 350 -7.71 -31.81 -20.89
C GLY A 350 -8.09 -33.15 -20.23
N LEU A 351 -9.34 -33.59 -20.40
CA LEU A 351 -9.82 -34.87 -19.87
C LEU A 351 -9.12 -36.05 -20.54
N ALA A 352 -8.92 -36.00 -21.85
CA ALA A 352 -8.16 -37.02 -22.57
C ALA A 352 -6.72 -37.12 -22.04
N GLN A 353 -6.04 -35.97 -21.84
CA GLN A 353 -4.69 -35.92 -21.27
C GLN A 353 -4.62 -36.55 -19.88
N ILE A 354 -5.55 -36.21 -18.97
CA ILE A 354 -5.56 -36.80 -17.62
C ILE A 354 -5.83 -38.30 -17.70
N THR A 355 -6.76 -38.73 -18.55
CA THR A 355 -7.11 -40.15 -18.68
C THR A 355 -5.91 -40.96 -19.18
N THR A 356 -5.23 -40.49 -20.22
CA THR A 356 -3.98 -41.11 -20.71
C THR A 356 -2.94 -41.17 -19.59
N ARG A 357 -2.75 -40.07 -18.86
CA ARG A 357 -1.74 -40.01 -17.80
C ARG A 357 -2.07 -40.91 -16.61
N LEU A 358 -3.32 -41.00 -16.18
CA LEU A 358 -3.75 -41.92 -15.13
C LEU A 358 -3.56 -43.38 -15.56
N HIS A 359 -3.81 -43.69 -16.83
CA HIS A 359 -3.54 -45.02 -17.38
C HIS A 359 -2.04 -45.36 -17.38
N GLU A 360 -1.16 -44.40 -17.70
CA GLU A 360 0.30 -44.59 -17.58
C GLU A 360 0.77 -44.84 -16.14
N LEU A 361 0.05 -44.31 -15.14
CA LEU A 361 0.40 -44.42 -13.72
C LEU A 361 -0.15 -45.69 -13.04
N ASN A 362 -0.73 -46.61 -13.81
CA ASN A 362 -1.38 -47.85 -13.33
C ASN A 362 -2.29 -47.61 -12.12
N THR A 363 -3.05 -46.51 -12.12
CA THR A 363 -4.21 -46.41 -11.25
C THR A 363 -5.29 -47.25 -11.90
N GLY A 364 -5.58 -48.44 -11.35
CA GLY A 364 -6.68 -49.29 -11.83
C GLY A 364 -7.95 -48.48 -12.05
N ASP A 365 -8.78 -48.91 -13.01
CA ASP A 365 -9.95 -48.18 -13.55
C ASP A 365 -10.47 -47.12 -12.58
N VAL A 366 -10.02 -45.88 -12.78
CA VAL A 366 -10.47 -44.78 -11.95
C VAL A 366 -11.93 -44.60 -12.31
N GLU A 367 -12.83 -45.05 -11.44
CA GLU A 367 -14.30 -44.92 -11.55
C GLU A 367 -14.82 -43.46 -11.66
N GLY A 368 -13.93 -42.50 -11.98
CA GLY A 368 -14.22 -41.10 -12.29
C GLY A 368 -13.88 -40.67 -13.72
N SER A 369 -13.30 -41.51 -14.58
CA SER A 369 -13.25 -41.26 -16.03
C SER A 369 -14.57 -41.66 -16.70
N SER A 370 -15.68 -41.38 -16.04
CA SER A 370 -17.01 -41.55 -16.59
C SER A 370 -17.08 -40.79 -17.91
N ARG A 371 -17.38 -41.49 -19.01
CA ARG A 371 -17.84 -40.85 -20.24
C ARG A 371 -18.95 -39.89 -19.83
N PHE A 372 -18.72 -38.60 -20.00
CA PHE A 372 -19.74 -37.59 -19.73
C PHE A 372 -20.80 -37.71 -20.83
N ASP A 373 -21.95 -38.27 -20.49
CA ASP A 373 -23.08 -38.51 -21.42
C ASP A 373 -23.88 -37.22 -21.75
N GLY A 374 -23.45 -36.05 -21.26
CA GLY A 374 -24.08 -34.76 -21.51
C GLY A 374 -23.12 -33.71 -22.08
N ASP A 375 -23.65 -32.60 -22.60
CA ASP A 375 -22.84 -31.54 -23.25
C ASP A 375 -22.04 -30.64 -22.29
N ARG A 376 -22.30 -30.73 -20.98
CA ARG A 376 -21.67 -29.91 -19.93
C ARG A 376 -21.07 -30.77 -18.82
N VAL A 377 -19.92 -30.35 -18.29
CA VAL A 377 -19.21 -31.01 -17.19
C VAL A 377 -19.13 -30.07 -16.00
N PRO A 378 -19.55 -30.48 -14.79
CA PRO A 378 -19.39 -29.66 -13.58
C PRO A 378 -17.91 -29.36 -13.28
N ILE A 379 -17.58 -28.10 -12.99
CA ILE A 379 -16.22 -27.67 -12.63
C ILE A 379 -15.70 -28.44 -11.43
N LYS A 380 -16.56 -28.70 -10.44
CA LYS A 380 -16.21 -29.49 -9.25
C LYS A 380 -15.64 -30.87 -9.63
N THR A 381 -16.25 -31.55 -10.60
CA THR A 381 -15.79 -32.86 -11.08
C THR A 381 -14.43 -32.76 -11.78
N LEU A 382 -14.21 -31.71 -12.56
CA LEU A 382 -12.92 -31.46 -13.20
C LEU A 382 -11.80 -31.23 -12.18
N VAL A 383 -12.09 -30.46 -11.12
CA VAL A 383 -11.14 -30.21 -10.04
C VAL A 383 -10.85 -31.47 -9.23
N GLU A 384 -11.87 -32.27 -8.92
CA GLU A 384 -11.69 -33.57 -8.25
C GLU A 384 -10.85 -34.54 -9.10
N THR A 385 -11.03 -34.51 -10.42
CA THR A 385 -10.26 -35.33 -11.36
C THR A 385 -8.79 -34.89 -11.39
N GLU A 386 -8.51 -33.58 -11.42
CA GLU A 386 -7.14 -33.06 -11.32
C GLU A 386 -6.52 -33.39 -9.95
N ALA A 387 -7.29 -33.30 -8.86
CA ALA A 387 -6.82 -33.65 -7.51
C ALA A 387 -6.40 -35.13 -7.42
N ARG A 388 -7.15 -36.04 -8.06
CA ARG A 388 -6.79 -37.46 -8.16
C ARG A 388 -5.50 -37.67 -8.96
N LEU A 389 -5.33 -36.94 -10.07
CA LEU A 389 -4.08 -36.97 -10.84
C LEU A 389 -2.88 -36.55 -9.97
N LEU A 390 -3.00 -35.47 -9.20
CA LEU A 390 -1.95 -35.02 -8.28
C LEU A 390 -1.57 -36.10 -7.26
N LEU A 391 -2.56 -36.80 -6.71
CA LEU A 391 -2.33 -37.90 -5.75
C LEU A 391 -1.65 -39.11 -6.42
N ALA A 392 -2.04 -39.45 -7.64
CA ALA A 392 -1.44 -40.53 -8.42
C ALA A 392 0.04 -40.23 -8.74
N GLU A 393 0.35 -39.01 -9.16
CA GLU A 393 1.73 -38.56 -9.41
C GLU A 393 2.58 -38.60 -8.14
N ARG A 394 2.03 -38.15 -6.99
CA ARG A 394 2.71 -38.24 -5.69
C ARG A 394 2.99 -39.69 -5.29
N ARG A 395 2.06 -40.62 -5.56
CA ARG A 395 2.24 -42.06 -5.31
C ARG A 395 3.38 -42.61 -6.16
N ALA A 396 3.37 -42.34 -7.45
CA ALA A 396 4.40 -42.80 -8.38
C ALA A 396 5.81 -42.29 -8.01
N ALA A 397 5.91 -41.07 -7.48
CA ALA A 397 7.18 -40.48 -7.05
C ALA A 397 7.71 -40.98 -5.69
N ARG A 398 6.99 -41.84 -4.94
CA ARG A 398 7.46 -42.36 -3.64
C ARG A 398 8.64 -43.32 -3.82
N LYS A 399 9.73 -43.10 -3.08
CA LYS A 399 10.94 -43.94 -3.11
C LYS A 399 10.78 -45.33 -2.49
N GLN A 400 9.84 -45.51 -1.56
CA GLN A 400 9.48 -46.82 -1.02
C GLN A 400 8.13 -47.20 -1.61
N GLN A 401 8.15 -48.04 -2.65
CA GLN A 401 6.96 -48.60 -3.25
C GLN A 401 6.56 -49.86 -2.47
N SER A 402 5.25 -50.00 -2.19
CA SER A 402 4.67 -51.26 -1.74
C SER A 402 4.95 -52.36 -2.77
N MET A 403 5.02 -53.63 -2.35
CA MET A 403 5.14 -54.76 -3.29
C MET A 403 3.96 -54.84 -4.28
N PHE A 404 2.83 -54.20 -3.96
CA PHE A 404 1.66 -54.07 -4.84
C PHE A 404 1.19 -52.60 -4.88
N PRO A 405 1.84 -51.73 -5.68
CA PRO A 405 1.50 -50.30 -5.76
C PRO A 405 0.07 -50.06 -6.28
N GLU A 406 -0.42 -50.95 -7.15
CA GLU A 406 -1.73 -50.86 -7.81
C GLU A 406 -2.90 -51.08 -6.84
N ALA A 407 -2.67 -51.79 -5.73
CA ALA A 407 -3.68 -52.10 -4.71
C ALA A 407 -3.76 -51.03 -3.59
N GLU A 408 -2.85 -50.05 -3.57
CA GLU A 408 -2.86 -48.97 -2.56
C GLU A 408 -3.86 -47.87 -2.98
N PRO A 409 -4.92 -47.61 -2.20
CA PRO A 409 -5.90 -46.58 -2.54
C PRO A 409 -5.27 -45.19 -2.53
N LEU A 410 -5.71 -44.30 -3.42
CA LEU A 410 -5.34 -42.90 -3.35
C LEU A 410 -5.83 -42.32 -2.01
N GLY A 411 -4.96 -41.57 -1.32
CA GLY A 411 -5.30 -40.95 -0.04
C GLY A 411 -6.44 -39.93 -0.17
N PRO A 412 -7.00 -39.45 0.95
CA PRO A 412 -8.03 -38.42 0.92
C PRO A 412 -7.50 -37.11 0.34
N ILE A 413 -8.36 -36.38 -0.38
CA ILE A 413 -8.06 -35.04 -0.89
C ILE A 413 -8.14 -34.05 0.27
N ASP A 414 -7.01 -33.47 0.68
CA ASP A 414 -6.95 -32.42 1.68
C ASP A 414 -7.22 -31.03 1.07
N ALA A 415 -7.54 -30.05 1.91
CA ALA A 415 -7.88 -28.69 1.45
C ALA A 415 -6.78 -28.04 0.59
N LYS A 416 -5.50 -28.27 0.92
CA LYS A 416 -4.38 -27.70 0.14
C LYS A 416 -4.26 -28.35 -1.24
N THR A 417 -4.44 -29.67 -1.33
CA THR A 417 -4.44 -30.35 -2.62
C THR A 417 -5.65 -29.93 -3.47
N GLN A 418 -6.81 -29.71 -2.84
CA GLN A 418 -7.98 -29.17 -3.52
C GLN A 418 -7.71 -27.77 -4.11
N GLU A 419 -7.06 -26.88 -3.35
CA GLU A 419 -6.67 -25.55 -3.84
C GLU A 419 -5.68 -25.62 -5.01
N ALA A 420 -4.66 -26.49 -4.93
CA ALA A 420 -3.71 -26.70 -6.02
C ALA A 420 -4.41 -27.27 -7.27
N ALA A 421 -5.27 -28.27 -7.08
CA ALA A 421 -6.05 -28.88 -8.15
C ALA A 421 -6.96 -27.87 -8.83
N TRP A 422 -7.55 -26.93 -8.07
CA TRP A 422 -8.38 -25.88 -8.63
C TRP A 422 -7.59 -24.98 -9.59
N LEU A 423 -6.39 -24.55 -9.19
CA LEU A 423 -5.49 -23.75 -10.04
C LEU A 423 -5.07 -24.51 -11.31
N PHE A 424 -4.75 -25.80 -11.18
CA PHE A 424 -4.30 -26.64 -12.28
C PHE A 424 -5.44 -26.91 -13.27
N ALA A 425 -6.61 -27.27 -12.75
CA ALA A 425 -7.81 -27.49 -13.51
C ALA A 425 -8.22 -26.23 -14.29
N ALA A 426 -8.19 -25.05 -13.65
CA ALA A 426 -8.51 -23.80 -14.33
C ALA A 426 -7.60 -23.56 -15.54
N GLN A 427 -6.29 -23.82 -15.40
CA GLN A 427 -5.35 -23.71 -16.50
C GLN A 427 -5.56 -24.79 -17.58
N ARG A 428 -5.80 -26.04 -17.18
CA ARG A 428 -5.92 -27.18 -18.11
C ARG A 428 -7.21 -27.14 -18.92
N PHE A 429 -8.33 -26.81 -18.27
CA PHE A 429 -9.66 -26.80 -18.87
C PHE A 429 -10.10 -25.40 -19.31
N GLY A 430 -9.31 -24.36 -19.02
CA GLY A 430 -9.52 -23.00 -19.54
C GLY A 430 -10.74 -22.29 -18.98
N PHE A 431 -11.12 -22.54 -17.72
CA PHE A 431 -12.16 -21.80 -17.02
C PHE A 431 -11.57 -20.71 -16.12
N PRO A 432 -12.33 -19.65 -15.78
CA PRO A 432 -11.78 -18.52 -15.05
C PRO A 432 -11.40 -18.89 -13.61
N TYR A 433 -10.23 -18.41 -13.18
CA TYR A 433 -9.70 -18.54 -11.83
C TYR A 433 -9.67 -17.18 -11.10
N TYR A 434 -9.35 -16.10 -11.82
CA TYR A 434 -9.24 -14.76 -11.25
C TYR A 434 -10.55 -13.98 -11.47
N TYR A 435 -11.56 -14.24 -10.64
CA TYR A 435 -12.84 -13.52 -10.69
C TYR A 435 -13.39 -13.33 -9.26
N SER A 436 -14.44 -12.52 -9.13
CA SER A 436 -15.06 -12.04 -7.89
C SER A 436 -14.41 -10.80 -7.28
N PHE A 437 -15.18 -10.14 -6.41
CA PHE A 437 -14.72 -9.01 -5.62
C PHE A 437 -13.62 -9.40 -4.63
N ASP A 438 -13.69 -10.60 -4.05
CA ASP A 438 -12.70 -11.07 -3.08
C ASP A 438 -11.33 -11.24 -3.74
N THR A 439 -11.30 -11.80 -4.96
CA THR A 439 -10.10 -11.84 -5.79
C THR A 439 -9.57 -10.44 -6.08
N LEU A 440 -10.44 -9.49 -6.46
CA LEU A 440 -10.02 -8.11 -6.71
C LEU A 440 -9.39 -7.45 -5.46
N SER A 441 -9.94 -7.71 -4.28
CA SER A 441 -9.38 -7.28 -3.00
C SER A 441 -8.03 -7.93 -2.71
N ASP A 442 -7.88 -9.23 -2.97
CA ASP A 442 -6.64 -9.96 -2.73
C ASP A 442 -5.52 -9.55 -3.70
N VAL A 443 -5.89 -9.28 -4.96
CA VAL A 443 -4.99 -8.76 -6.01
C VAL A 443 -4.40 -7.41 -5.64
N ALA A 444 -5.16 -6.56 -4.95
CA ALA A 444 -4.73 -5.24 -4.52
C ALA A 444 -3.67 -5.27 -3.38
N ASN A 445 -3.40 -6.43 -2.77
CA ASN A 445 -2.34 -6.65 -1.80
C ASN A 445 -2.22 -5.54 -0.71
N GLY A 446 -3.33 -5.20 -0.08
CA GLY A 446 -3.37 -4.17 0.98
C GLY A 446 -3.12 -2.73 0.50
N ASN A 447 -3.27 -2.46 -0.80
CA ASN A 447 -3.03 -1.15 -1.39
C ASN A 447 -4.25 -0.65 -2.19
N VAL A 448 -4.83 0.48 -1.77
CA VAL A 448 -6.05 1.00 -2.41
C VAL A 448 -5.81 1.59 -3.81
N GLU A 449 -4.62 2.10 -4.09
CA GLU A 449 -4.29 2.55 -5.45
C GLU A 449 -4.20 1.37 -6.42
N GLN A 450 -3.67 0.22 -5.98
CA GLN A 450 -3.69 -1.01 -6.76
C GLN A 450 -5.13 -1.50 -6.98
N PHE A 451 -5.97 -1.49 -5.94
CA PHE A 451 -7.40 -1.79 -6.08
C PHE A 451 -8.08 -0.88 -7.11
N LEU A 452 -7.93 0.44 -6.97
CA LEU A 452 -8.55 1.43 -7.86
C LEU A 452 -8.04 1.30 -9.30
N SER A 453 -6.76 0.97 -9.50
CA SER A 453 -6.19 0.79 -10.84
C SER A 453 -6.88 -0.32 -11.61
N VAL A 454 -7.14 -1.47 -10.97
CA VAL A 454 -7.85 -2.59 -11.61
C VAL A 454 -9.35 -2.31 -11.65
N ALA A 455 -9.96 -1.85 -10.56
CA ALA A 455 -11.38 -1.55 -10.49
C ALA A 455 -11.82 -0.49 -11.51
N SER A 456 -10.96 0.47 -11.86
CA SER A 456 -11.26 1.47 -12.89
C SER A 456 -11.42 0.85 -14.29
N ILE A 457 -10.67 -0.20 -14.61
CA ILE A 457 -10.75 -0.92 -15.89
C ILE A 457 -12.08 -1.67 -15.96
N LEU A 458 -12.47 -2.32 -14.86
CA LEU A 458 -13.77 -2.98 -14.74
C LEU A 458 -14.92 -1.98 -14.87
N ALA A 459 -14.83 -0.85 -14.15
CA ALA A 459 -15.82 0.22 -14.21
C ALA A 459 -15.94 0.82 -15.62
N ASP A 460 -14.84 1.05 -16.33
CA ASP A 460 -14.87 1.51 -17.73
C ASP A 460 -15.62 0.52 -18.63
N LYS A 461 -15.41 -0.79 -18.46
CA LYS A 461 -16.15 -1.81 -19.22
C LYS A 461 -17.65 -1.79 -18.91
N MET A 462 -18.01 -1.64 -17.63
CA MET A 462 -19.40 -1.51 -17.20
C MET A 462 -20.07 -0.27 -17.82
N ILE A 463 -19.40 0.88 -17.80
CA ILE A 463 -19.86 2.13 -18.42
C ILE A 463 -20.07 1.93 -19.92
N PHE A 464 -19.07 1.39 -20.62
CA PHE A 464 -19.16 1.15 -22.06
C PHE A 464 -20.35 0.25 -22.44
N ARG A 465 -20.62 -0.80 -21.65
CA ARG A 465 -21.79 -1.68 -21.88
C ARG A 465 -23.11 -0.95 -21.69
N ALA A 466 -23.19 -0.19 -20.60
CA ALA A 466 -24.38 0.54 -20.24
C ALA A 466 -24.71 1.63 -21.28
N GLU A 467 -23.68 2.34 -21.78
CA GLU A 467 -23.79 3.28 -22.90
C GLU A 467 -24.28 2.62 -24.20
N MET A 468 -23.89 1.37 -24.43
CA MET A 468 -24.33 0.55 -25.57
C MET A 468 -25.71 -0.12 -25.35
N GLY A 469 -26.41 0.19 -24.25
CA GLY A 469 -27.72 -0.38 -23.93
C GLY A 469 -27.69 -1.88 -23.57
N ARG A 470 -26.52 -2.39 -23.14
CA ARG A 470 -26.34 -3.79 -22.70
C ARG A 470 -26.30 -3.87 -21.17
N GLU A 471 -26.51 -5.06 -20.61
CA GLU A 471 -26.33 -5.31 -19.18
C GLU A 471 -24.90 -4.96 -18.74
N SER A 472 -24.75 -4.22 -17.64
CA SER A 472 -23.44 -3.83 -17.08
C SER A 472 -22.71 -4.96 -16.36
N VAL A 473 -23.39 -6.08 -16.08
CA VAL A 473 -22.82 -7.25 -15.40
C VAL A 473 -21.66 -7.83 -16.22
N LEU A 474 -20.54 -8.10 -15.54
CA LEU A 474 -19.34 -8.70 -16.12
C LEU A 474 -19.31 -10.21 -15.82
N THR A 475 -19.09 -11.03 -16.85
CA THR A 475 -18.90 -12.47 -16.68
C THR A 475 -17.56 -12.77 -16.00
N ALA A 476 -17.40 -13.96 -15.41
CA ALA A 476 -16.14 -14.36 -14.77
C ALA A 476 -14.94 -14.38 -15.75
N PHE A 477 -15.16 -14.72 -17.02
CA PHE A 477 -14.14 -14.64 -18.07
C PHE A 477 -13.68 -13.20 -18.32
N GLU A 478 -14.62 -12.27 -18.42
CA GLU A 478 -14.32 -10.85 -18.63
C GLU A 478 -13.63 -10.25 -17.41
N GLN A 479 -14.05 -10.61 -16.20
CA GLN A 479 -13.37 -10.20 -14.99
C GLN A 479 -11.91 -10.64 -15.01
N GLN A 480 -11.63 -11.91 -15.34
CA GLN A 480 -10.26 -12.40 -15.43
C GLN A 480 -9.45 -11.64 -16.50
N GLU A 481 -10.00 -11.45 -17.70
CA GLU A 481 -9.34 -10.70 -18.77
C GLU A 481 -8.94 -9.28 -18.32
N LEU A 482 -9.86 -8.55 -17.68
CA LEU A 482 -9.61 -7.18 -17.21
C LEU A 482 -8.66 -7.14 -16.00
N ILE A 483 -8.69 -8.14 -15.12
CA ILE A 483 -7.74 -8.25 -14.00
C ILE A 483 -6.34 -8.60 -14.54
N GLU A 484 -6.23 -9.49 -15.53
CA GLU A 484 -4.98 -9.80 -16.24
C GLU A 484 -4.43 -8.57 -16.97
N GLN A 485 -5.29 -7.75 -17.58
CA GLN A 485 -4.92 -6.46 -18.16
C GLN A 485 -4.32 -5.53 -17.10
N GLY A 486 -5.00 -5.34 -15.96
CA GLY A 486 -4.49 -4.51 -14.86
C GLY A 486 -3.16 -5.02 -14.29
N ALA A 487 -2.99 -6.34 -14.20
CA ALA A 487 -1.72 -6.97 -13.82
C ALA A 487 -0.60 -6.71 -14.83
N GLN A 488 -0.91 -6.76 -16.13
CA GLN A 488 0.04 -6.46 -17.19
C GLN A 488 0.45 -4.98 -17.17
N ASP A 489 -0.51 -4.07 -16.99
CA ASP A 489 -0.24 -2.62 -16.86
C ASP A 489 0.62 -2.32 -15.64
N TYR A 490 0.34 -2.96 -14.49
CA TYR A 490 1.18 -2.84 -13.30
C TYR A 490 2.62 -3.27 -13.58
N TYR A 491 2.81 -4.41 -14.24
CA TYR A 491 4.14 -4.92 -14.60
C TYR A 491 4.88 -4.01 -15.57
N ASN A 492 4.20 -3.51 -16.62
CA ASN A 492 4.81 -2.63 -17.62
C ASN A 492 5.35 -1.33 -17.02
N ASN A 493 4.73 -0.87 -15.93
CA ASN A 493 5.09 0.37 -15.26
C ASN A 493 6.16 0.21 -14.16
N ILE A 494 6.67 -1.01 -13.89
CA ILE A 494 7.66 -1.24 -12.82
C ILE A 494 8.92 -0.39 -13.03
N GLU A 495 9.46 -0.36 -14.24
CA GLU A 495 10.71 0.35 -14.53
C GLU A 495 10.60 1.85 -14.28
N GLN A 496 9.45 2.44 -14.58
CA GLN A 496 9.22 3.88 -14.48
C GLN A 496 8.77 4.31 -13.08
N ARG A 497 8.07 3.45 -12.33
CA ARG A 497 7.46 3.80 -11.05
C ARG A 497 8.40 3.67 -9.85
N PHE A 498 9.45 2.87 -9.94
CA PHE A 498 10.25 2.50 -8.77
C PHE A 498 11.73 2.81 -8.98
N ASP A 499 12.38 3.29 -7.91
CA ASP A 499 13.84 3.31 -7.88
C ASP A 499 14.37 1.89 -8.08
N ARG A 500 15.41 1.75 -8.90
CA ARG A 500 15.93 0.45 -9.35
C ARG A 500 14.89 -0.41 -10.07
N GLY A 501 13.95 0.20 -10.79
CA GLY A 501 12.89 -0.49 -11.51
C GLY A 501 13.38 -1.57 -12.47
N TYR A 502 14.46 -1.35 -13.23
CA TYR A 502 15.02 -2.36 -14.14
C TYR A 502 15.54 -3.61 -13.42
N PRO A 503 16.47 -3.53 -12.43
CA PRO A 503 16.86 -4.69 -11.64
C PRO A 503 15.71 -5.42 -10.94
N ILE A 504 14.70 -4.68 -10.46
CA ILE A 504 13.52 -5.28 -9.83
C ILE A 504 12.71 -6.08 -10.85
N ARG A 505 12.44 -5.51 -12.04
CA ARG A 505 11.74 -6.21 -13.11
C ARG A 505 12.50 -7.45 -13.55
N GLN A 506 13.81 -7.34 -13.73
CA GLN A 506 14.67 -8.48 -14.10
C GLN A 506 14.60 -9.61 -13.05
N LEU A 507 14.59 -9.24 -11.75
CA LEU A 507 14.39 -10.20 -10.67
C LEU A 507 13.02 -10.88 -10.74
N VAL A 508 11.95 -10.13 -10.98
CA VAL A 508 10.58 -10.67 -11.15
C VAL A 508 10.49 -11.59 -12.37
N ASP A 509 11.08 -11.21 -13.50
CA ASP A 509 11.08 -11.99 -14.75
C ASP A 509 11.81 -13.33 -14.62
N ASN A 510 12.71 -13.47 -13.64
CA ASN A 510 13.35 -14.74 -13.32
C ASN A 510 12.60 -15.51 -12.22
N LEU A 511 12.17 -14.83 -11.16
CA LEU A 511 11.49 -15.47 -10.02
C LEU A 511 10.12 -16.04 -10.40
N ALA A 512 9.32 -15.31 -11.16
CA ALA A 512 7.95 -15.73 -11.43
C ALA A 512 7.85 -16.97 -12.33
N PRO A 513 8.64 -17.10 -13.43
CA PRO A 513 8.74 -18.36 -14.17
C PRO A 513 9.29 -19.52 -13.33
N PHE A 514 10.27 -19.26 -12.46
CA PHE A 514 10.76 -20.26 -11.50
C PHE A 514 9.64 -20.74 -10.57
N PHE A 515 8.88 -19.83 -9.99
CA PHE A 515 7.73 -20.16 -9.14
C PHE A 515 6.64 -20.91 -9.89
N ARG A 516 6.38 -20.54 -11.14
CA ARG A 516 5.42 -21.24 -12.00
C ARG A 516 5.87 -22.67 -12.26
N ALA A 517 7.13 -22.88 -12.64
CA ALA A 517 7.70 -24.20 -12.88
C ALA A 517 7.71 -25.08 -11.61
N VAL A 518 7.85 -24.50 -10.42
CA VAL A 518 7.75 -25.25 -9.16
C VAL A 518 6.30 -25.54 -8.78
N THR A 519 5.40 -24.59 -9.01
CA THR A 519 3.97 -24.71 -8.68
C THR A 519 3.32 -25.81 -9.50
N TYR A 520 3.47 -25.77 -10.83
CA TYR A 520 2.79 -26.68 -11.77
C TYR A 520 3.45 -28.05 -11.93
N ARG A 521 4.34 -28.44 -11.02
CA ARG A 521 4.91 -29.79 -11.04
C ARG A 521 3.79 -30.82 -10.89
N PRO A 522 3.85 -31.97 -11.58
CA PRO A 522 2.79 -32.99 -11.52
C PRO A 522 2.46 -33.46 -10.10
N THR A 523 3.45 -33.45 -9.21
CA THR A 523 3.28 -33.85 -7.80
C THR A 523 2.77 -32.73 -6.89
N ALA A 524 2.67 -31.48 -7.38
CA ALA A 524 2.38 -30.28 -6.59
C ALA A 524 3.05 -30.32 -5.21
N PRO A 525 4.39 -30.35 -5.13
CA PRO A 525 5.13 -30.69 -3.91
C PRO A 525 4.91 -29.66 -2.79
N ILE A 526 4.54 -28.45 -3.16
CA ILE A 526 4.18 -27.37 -2.25
C ILE A 526 2.80 -26.87 -2.66
N ALA A 527 1.76 -27.50 -2.13
CA ALA A 527 0.39 -27.06 -2.31
C ALA A 527 0.07 -25.89 -1.35
N PRO A 528 -0.68 -24.87 -1.76
CA PRO A 528 -1.41 -24.71 -3.03
C PRO A 528 -0.56 -24.23 -4.22
N GLY A 529 0.66 -23.80 -3.96
CA GLY A 529 1.67 -23.39 -4.94
C GLY A 529 2.76 -22.54 -4.28
N VAL A 530 3.71 -22.09 -5.10
CA VAL A 530 4.81 -21.23 -4.66
C VAL A 530 4.67 -19.86 -5.30
N ASN A 531 4.73 -18.82 -4.49
CA ASN A 531 4.75 -17.42 -4.95
C ASN A 531 5.69 -16.53 -4.11
N GLY A 532 6.59 -17.16 -3.36
CA GLY A 532 7.57 -16.45 -2.55
C GLY A 532 8.88 -17.23 -2.39
N PHE A 533 9.90 -16.52 -1.92
CA PHE A 533 11.20 -17.08 -1.59
C PHE A 533 11.61 -16.73 -0.17
N GLY A 534 12.27 -17.67 0.50
CA GLY A 534 12.75 -17.51 1.87
C GLY A 534 14.25 -17.26 1.92
N ILE A 535 14.66 -16.26 2.70
CA ILE A 535 16.05 -16.04 3.08
C ILE A 535 16.22 -16.43 4.56
N PRO A 536 17.18 -17.31 4.90
CA PRO A 536 17.53 -17.61 6.30
C PRO A 536 17.95 -16.34 7.06
N ARG A 537 17.55 -16.20 8.34
CA ARG A 537 17.86 -15.01 9.15
C ARG A 537 19.36 -14.67 9.21
N GLU A 538 20.24 -15.67 9.24
CA GLU A 538 21.70 -15.47 9.21
C GLU A 538 22.18 -14.86 7.90
N GLN A 539 21.68 -15.37 6.76
CA GLN A 539 21.99 -14.83 5.44
C GLN A 539 21.44 -13.41 5.27
N LEU A 540 20.24 -13.16 5.80
CA LEU A 540 19.70 -11.82 5.82
C LEU A 540 20.59 -10.90 6.67
N ARG A 541 21.01 -11.29 7.87
CA ARG A 541 21.97 -10.50 8.68
C ARG A 541 23.24 -10.18 7.89
N MET A 542 23.76 -11.11 7.08
CA MET A 542 24.88 -10.82 6.20
C MET A 542 24.54 -9.73 5.19
N ILE A 543 23.39 -9.81 4.49
CA ILE A 543 22.93 -8.77 3.56
C ILE A 543 22.83 -7.41 4.26
N LEU A 544 22.20 -7.40 5.44
CA LEU A 544 21.93 -6.20 6.23
C LEU A 544 23.22 -5.53 6.74
N SER A 545 24.21 -6.34 7.17
CA SER A 545 25.50 -5.84 7.66
C SER A 545 26.40 -5.20 6.58
N ARG A 546 26.09 -5.37 5.30
CA ARG A 546 26.91 -4.80 4.21
C ARG A 546 26.64 -3.30 4.09
N ARG A 547 27.71 -2.51 4.18
CA ARG A 547 27.66 -1.08 3.89
C ARG A 547 27.42 -0.82 2.40
N PRO A 548 26.85 0.34 2.03
CA PRO A 548 26.74 0.76 0.63
C PRO A 548 28.11 0.71 -0.05
N GLY A 549 28.19 -0.03 -1.16
CA GLY A 549 29.40 -0.20 -1.98
C GLY A 549 29.13 -1.01 -3.23
N ASP A 550 30.14 -1.14 -4.10
CA ASP A 550 30.04 -1.73 -5.46
C ASP A 550 30.03 -3.27 -5.49
N ASN A 551 29.57 -3.89 -4.39
CA ASN A 551 29.40 -5.35 -4.31
C ASN A 551 27.95 -5.72 -4.68
N ASP A 552 27.82 -6.78 -5.46
CA ASP A 552 26.56 -7.43 -5.83
C ASP A 552 25.57 -7.64 -4.68
N ILE A 553 26.05 -7.98 -3.48
CA ILE A 553 25.17 -8.19 -2.31
C ILE A 553 24.58 -6.87 -1.82
N SER A 554 25.34 -5.78 -1.89
CA SER A 554 24.86 -4.42 -1.56
C SER A 554 23.84 -3.96 -2.60
N ALA A 555 24.07 -4.26 -3.88
CA ALA A 555 23.08 -4.03 -4.93
C ALA A 555 21.78 -4.82 -4.69
N LEU A 556 21.89 -6.11 -4.33
CA LEU A 556 20.73 -6.94 -3.97
C LEU A 556 19.97 -6.38 -2.77
N LYS A 557 20.67 -5.92 -1.72
CA LYS A 557 20.04 -5.26 -0.56
C LYS A 557 19.15 -4.11 -1.04
N ARG A 558 19.70 -3.19 -1.84
CA ARG A 558 18.96 -2.02 -2.35
C ARG A 558 17.76 -2.40 -3.21
N VAL A 559 17.92 -3.41 -4.08
CA VAL A 559 16.81 -3.91 -4.91
C VAL A 559 15.70 -4.51 -4.07
N LEU A 560 16.03 -5.31 -3.05
CA LEU A 560 15.04 -5.85 -2.11
C LEU A 560 14.37 -4.74 -1.29
N THR A 561 15.12 -3.74 -0.83
CA THR A 561 14.58 -2.55 -0.15
C THR A 561 13.54 -1.86 -1.03
N SER A 562 13.90 -1.51 -2.27
CA SER A 562 13.00 -0.82 -3.20
C SER A 562 11.79 -1.68 -3.57
N ALA A 563 11.97 -2.99 -3.75
CA ALA A 563 10.87 -3.91 -4.06
C ALA A 563 9.87 -4.05 -2.90
N VAL A 564 10.36 -4.13 -1.65
CA VAL A 564 9.52 -4.19 -0.45
C VAL A 564 8.80 -2.87 -0.22
N ALA A 565 9.53 -1.76 -0.33
CA ALA A 565 8.97 -0.43 -0.16
C ALA A 565 7.91 -0.05 -1.19
N GLY A 566 8.08 -0.52 -2.43
CA GLY A 566 7.14 -0.34 -3.53
C GLY A 566 5.95 -1.30 -3.52
N ASN A 567 5.85 -2.19 -2.53
CA ASN A 567 4.85 -3.26 -2.46
C ASN A 567 4.89 -4.22 -3.66
N LEU A 568 6.05 -4.42 -4.30
CA LEU A 568 6.24 -5.48 -5.31
C LEU A 568 6.55 -6.83 -4.66
N LEU A 569 7.27 -6.76 -3.54
CA LEU A 569 7.45 -7.84 -2.60
C LEU A 569 6.83 -7.41 -1.27
N PHE A 570 6.18 -8.31 -0.56
CA PHE A 570 5.87 -8.09 0.85
C PHE A 570 6.45 -9.21 1.68
N VAL A 571 6.77 -8.88 2.92
CA VAL A 571 7.56 -9.75 3.78
C VAL A 571 6.68 -10.38 4.84
N ARG A 572 6.90 -11.66 5.11
CA ARG A 572 6.37 -12.33 6.29
C ARG A 572 7.48 -13.06 7.03
N VAL A 573 7.50 -12.90 8.35
CA VAL A 573 8.34 -13.71 9.23
C VAL A 573 7.62 -15.04 9.48
N THR A 574 8.29 -16.14 9.16
CA THR A 574 7.75 -17.48 9.36
C THR A 574 8.66 -18.29 10.28
N LYS A 575 8.04 -18.98 11.25
CA LYS A 575 8.71 -19.95 12.12
C LYS A 575 8.42 -21.35 11.58
N GLN A 576 9.14 -21.76 10.54
CA GLN A 576 8.97 -23.08 9.92
C GLN A 576 10.30 -23.85 9.89
N GLY A 577 10.42 -24.88 10.72
CA GLY A 577 11.61 -25.73 10.85
C GLY A 577 11.98 -26.04 12.31
N GLN A 578 13.24 -26.44 12.54
CA GLN A 578 13.79 -26.62 13.89
C GLN A 578 13.74 -25.31 14.71
N ALA A 579 13.64 -25.42 16.03
CA ALA A 579 13.67 -24.28 16.94
C ALA A 579 14.92 -23.40 16.69
N GLY A 580 14.71 -22.12 16.40
CA GLY A 580 15.77 -21.16 16.06
C GLY A 580 15.92 -20.81 14.56
N ALA A 581 15.31 -21.58 13.65
CA ALA A 581 15.37 -21.33 12.20
C ALA A 581 14.26 -20.38 11.73
N GLU A 582 14.24 -19.15 12.23
CA GLU A 582 13.35 -18.12 11.68
C GLU A 582 13.74 -17.79 10.24
N LYS A 583 12.74 -17.80 9.34
CA LYS A 583 12.92 -17.52 7.92
C LYS A 583 12.05 -16.35 7.52
N ILE A 584 12.65 -15.48 6.72
CA ILE A 584 12.02 -14.25 6.26
C ILE A 584 11.66 -14.49 4.81
N VAL A 585 10.35 -14.48 4.53
CA VAL A 585 9.79 -14.87 3.25
C VAL A 585 9.32 -13.64 2.52
N PHE A 586 9.80 -13.48 1.29
CA PHE A 586 9.43 -12.43 0.37
C PHE A 586 8.42 -13.00 -0.62
N TYR A 587 7.20 -12.51 -0.58
CA TYR A 587 6.10 -12.93 -1.46
C TYR A 587 5.90 -11.92 -2.58
N LEU A 588 5.62 -12.40 -3.78
CA LEU A 588 5.25 -11.55 -4.91
C LEU A 588 3.93 -10.83 -4.63
N ASN A 589 3.84 -9.58 -5.10
CA ASN A 589 2.57 -8.89 -5.22
C ASN A 589 1.58 -9.73 -6.04
N ARG A 590 0.29 -9.67 -5.68
CA ARG A 590 -0.73 -10.54 -6.25
C ARG A 590 -1.10 -10.16 -7.68
N LEU A 591 -0.92 -8.91 -8.09
CA LEU A 591 -0.95 -8.52 -9.51
C LEU A 591 0.10 -9.27 -10.32
N LEU A 592 1.32 -9.42 -9.79
CA LEU A 592 2.35 -10.22 -10.45
C LEU A 592 1.96 -11.70 -10.45
N CYS A 593 1.31 -12.19 -9.39
CA CYS A 593 0.79 -13.56 -9.38
C CYS A 593 -0.23 -13.79 -10.49
N VAL A 594 -1.19 -12.88 -10.71
CA VAL A 594 -2.14 -12.95 -11.82
C VAL A 594 -1.41 -13.04 -13.17
N LYS A 595 -0.47 -12.13 -13.43
CA LYS A 595 0.30 -12.08 -14.70
C LYS A 595 0.96 -13.42 -15.03
N TYR A 596 1.57 -14.08 -14.04
CA TYR A 596 2.27 -15.35 -14.23
C TYR A 596 1.43 -16.58 -13.89
N ARG A 597 0.12 -16.40 -13.68
CA ARG A 597 -0.84 -17.44 -13.32
C ARG A 597 -0.42 -18.25 -12.07
N LEU A 598 -0.12 -17.54 -10.98
CA LEU A 598 0.27 -18.09 -9.68
C LEU A 598 -0.87 -17.94 -8.66
N PRO A 599 -0.93 -18.78 -7.62
CA PRO A 599 -1.97 -18.66 -6.59
C PRO A 599 -1.87 -17.31 -5.86
N LEU A 600 -3.02 -16.77 -5.43
CA LEU A 600 -3.10 -15.47 -4.74
C LEU A 600 -2.92 -15.56 -3.22
N ASN A 601 -3.13 -16.75 -2.65
CA ASN A 601 -2.94 -16.97 -1.23
C ASN A 601 -1.48 -16.75 -0.81
N THR A 602 -1.25 -16.54 0.48
CA THR A 602 0.10 -16.60 1.05
C THR A 602 0.48 -18.07 1.21
N GLY A 603 0.76 -18.69 0.06
CA GLY A 603 1.08 -20.10 -0.07
C GLY A 603 2.52 -20.42 0.36
N GLY A 604 3.06 -21.48 -0.24
CA GLY A 604 4.39 -21.94 0.06
C GLY A 604 5.49 -21.09 -0.58
N TRP A 605 6.71 -21.34 -0.13
CA TRP A 605 7.88 -20.58 -0.54
C TRP A 605 9.06 -21.53 -0.76
N GLN A 606 10.05 -21.07 -1.53
CA GLN A 606 11.28 -21.80 -1.77
C GLN A 606 12.49 -21.10 -1.17
N SER A 607 13.39 -21.86 -0.56
CA SER A 607 14.67 -21.29 -0.11
C SER A 607 15.58 -21.12 -1.34
N LEU A 608 15.97 -19.87 -1.63
CA LEU A 608 16.90 -19.55 -2.71
C LEU A 608 18.22 -19.07 -2.11
N PRO A 609 19.37 -19.53 -2.65
CA PRO A 609 20.67 -19.05 -2.18
C PRO A 609 20.93 -17.64 -2.73
N LEU A 610 21.75 -16.87 -2.01
CA LEU A 610 21.96 -15.44 -2.30
C LEU A 610 22.60 -15.19 -3.66
N ASP A 611 23.53 -16.05 -4.08
CA ASP A 611 24.19 -15.99 -5.39
C ASP A 611 23.18 -16.13 -6.53
N MET A 612 22.17 -16.98 -6.36
CA MET A 612 21.08 -17.12 -7.32
C MET A 612 20.25 -15.85 -7.42
N LEU A 613 19.89 -15.23 -6.29
CA LEU A 613 19.14 -13.98 -6.28
C LEU A 613 19.92 -12.84 -6.95
N VAL A 614 21.24 -12.77 -6.71
CA VAL A 614 22.13 -11.81 -7.40
C VAL A 614 22.11 -12.04 -8.91
N ARG A 615 22.24 -13.30 -9.37
CA ARG A 615 22.21 -13.63 -10.80
C ARG A 615 20.86 -13.25 -11.42
N MET A 616 19.76 -13.60 -10.75
CA MET A 616 18.40 -13.28 -11.19
C MET A 616 18.13 -11.77 -11.27
N MET A 617 18.81 -10.94 -10.47
CA MET A 617 18.70 -9.49 -10.55
C MET A 617 19.51 -8.88 -11.70
N LYS A 618 20.64 -9.50 -12.06
CA LYS A 618 21.58 -8.95 -13.06
C LYS A 618 21.20 -9.24 -14.51
N GLY A 619 20.50 -10.34 -14.76
CA GLY A 619 20.15 -10.74 -16.11
C GLY A 619 19.29 -12.00 -16.15
N PRO A 620 18.89 -12.45 -17.35
CA PRO A 620 18.07 -13.64 -17.50
C PRO A 620 18.82 -14.89 -17.04
N VAL A 621 18.13 -15.75 -16.29
CA VAL A 621 18.67 -17.02 -15.80
C VAL A 621 17.85 -18.15 -16.38
N SER A 622 18.50 -19.00 -17.18
CA SER A 622 17.83 -20.14 -17.82
C SER A 622 17.34 -21.16 -16.80
N ALA A 623 16.32 -21.94 -17.17
CA ALA A 623 15.83 -23.02 -16.31
C ALA A 623 16.92 -24.06 -15.96
N LYS A 624 17.90 -24.23 -16.86
CA LYS A 624 19.05 -25.12 -16.66
C LYS A 624 19.96 -24.65 -15.53
N ASP A 625 19.99 -23.34 -15.31
CA ASP A 625 20.85 -22.66 -14.34
C ASP A 625 20.20 -22.45 -12.97
N TRP A 626 18.93 -22.86 -12.78
CA TRP A 626 18.26 -22.80 -11.47
C TRP A 626 18.95 -23.67 -10.42
N GLY A 627 19.81 -24.61 -10.86
CA GLY A 627 20.67 -25.46 -10.04
C GLY A 627 20.22 -26.92 -10.13
N ARG A 628 21.16 -27.88 -10.08
CA ARG A 628 20.89 -29.32 -10.33
C ARG A 628 19.69 -29.91 -9.56
N LYS A 629 19.44 -29.45 -8.34
CA LYS A 629 18.27 -29.85 -7.53
C LYS A 629 16.93 -29.53 -8.21
N TRP A 630 16.91 -28.45 -8.98
CA TRP A 630 15.73 -27.91 -9.64
C TRP A 630 15.71 -28.25 -11.14
N THR A 631 16.89 -28.33 -11.78
CA THR A 631 17.08 -28.69 -13.20
C THR A 631 16.90 -30.18 -13.49
N ALA A 632 17.43 -31.07 -12.66
CA ALA A 632 17.37 -32.53 -12.88
C ALA A 632 15.95 -33.12 -12.83
N GLN A 633 14.94 -32.29 -12.57
CA GLN A 633 13.52 -32.65 -12.55
C GLN A 633 12.72 -32.02 -13.70
N LEU A 634 13.32 -31.09 -14.47
CA LEU A 634 12.76 -30.57 -15.72
C LEU A 634 13.22 -31.41 -16.93
N ASP A 635 14.45 -31.93 -16.89
CA ASP A 635 15.00 -32.79 -17.98
C ASP A 635 14.28 -34.16 -18.10
N LEU A 636 13.52 -34.58 -17.07
CA LEU A 636 12.62 -35.76 -17.12
C LEU A 636 11.38 -35.52 -17.98
N GLU A 637 11.05 -34.25 -18.29
CA GLU A 637 9.94 -33.88 -19.18
C GLU A 637 10.41 -33.71 -20.64
N GLU A 638 11.64 -33.25 -20.91
CA GLU A 638 12.19 -33.16 -22.28
C GLU A 638 12.48 -34.55 -22.90
N THR A 639 12.58 -35.61 -22.10
CA THR A 639 12.76 -36.99 -22.61
C THR A 639 11.45 -37.74 -22.87
N ASN A 640 10.30 -37.17 -22.51
CA ASN A 640 8.97 -37.77 -22.71
C ASN A 640 7.98 -36.87 -23.47
N ALA A 641 8.48 -35.84 -24.17
CA ALA A 641 7.68 -34.98 -25.07
C ALA A 641 7.81 -35.43 -26.53
#